data_AF-A0A665X561-F1
#
_entry.id   AF-A0A665X561-F1
#
_cell.length_a   1.000
_cell.length_b   1.000
_cell.length_c   1.000
_cell.angle_alpha   90.00
_cell.angle_beta   90.00
_cell.angle_gamma   90.00
#
_symmetry.space_group_name_H-M   'P 1'
#
loop_
_entity.id
_entity.type
_entity.pdbx_description
1 polymer ?
#
loop_
_entity_poly.entity_id
_entity_poly.type
_entity_poly.pdbx_seq_one_letter_code
_entity_poly.pdbx_strand_id
1 'polypeptide(L)'
;MNSIRQVPTRVKRAPVCHTGIILGTHREKGAYTFWSYALGFPLASSSILSWKFCHVLHKVLRDGHSNVLQDCMRHHSSLVEVGKMWVTALIRQKCTSLQHSEIPPNLEATDEVLERTAGTDINNVFQLTVEVFDYMDGELRLAETVIRQLNTSIAISTLTSGQCRLAPLIQVIQDCSHLYHFTVKLLFKLHACLPADTLQGHRERFHDQFHSLKTFFNKARDMLYFKRLIQIPKLPDSPPNFLHAASLAKHVKPVVVIPDEDEPEQQDDDDDDPEPLIEVSNVSTPSLQAQPQQLDIFDQAFGPPNGGFDDRDLQIESLKRDLELLRAELERVKAEAQRYITQLKSQINSLEAELEEQRAQKQRALVENEQLRMELEATRRRNAENEGLQTNFIEAEKRAQATEQRYNKLKDKHSELVASHAELLRKSADTVRMLSATQQTQEEVERTKQQLSFEVDRIKQEADMKLEEQKFEMDKLKRELEEKLAEVMRIKAVLQSSEKTSEQVNNSMTALQAEKERLMRSVSEKEAELSSLRQTAQVQQSSLQQERERSSKELGELQSKLQEKTSLEEQMKQKLLEEQFTLLQGTITEAENIIQDAVAKLDDPLHVRCTSSPDYLISRAEATLGSIDKVKKGHADYLHNMGDAGGLLRALTQFSHLAADTIINGSATAHMAPTDHADRLTENCRGCATQSLQYLKDLKSKATLQKADPAAIRIIIQKILHLGQELRPKSMDVRQDELGDLVDKEMAATSAAIEEAVRRIDEMMNQARKDTSGVKLEVNERILNSCTDLMKAIRMLVIASTDLQKEIVEGGRGAATIKEFYARNSRWTEGLISAAKAVGWGATEMVESADKVVLHTGKYEELIVCSHEIAASTAQLVAASKVKADRNSKKLSVLQQASRHVNEMAANVVASTKTGQENLEEKETMDFSGMSLIKLRKEEMESQVKVLELESQLDNERLRLGELRKKHYELAGVPPGQISEGNGEASSLTLNASMSPKPNKPVLMKKPALAQKPHIPPKVRPVTKTLCSA
;
A
#
# COMPACT_ATOMS: atom_id res chain seq x y z
N MET A 1 8.79 10.46 20.57
CA MET A 1 7.35 10.18 20.33
C MET A 1 7.06 9.33 19.08
N ASN A 2 7.47 9.72 17.86
CA ASN A 2 7.04 9.03 16.61
C ASN A 2 7.27 7.49 16.54
N SER A 3 8.27 6.94 17.22
CA SER A 3 8.51 5.48 17.33
C SER A 3 7.28 4.70 17.83
N ILE A 4 6.43 5.32 18.67
CA ILE A 4 5.18 4.75 19.18
C ILE A 4 4.11 4.63 18.07
N ARG A 5 4.01 5.60 17.15
CA ARG A 5 2.95 5.64 16.12
C ARG A 5 3.19 4.76 14.89
N GLN A 6 4.40 4.27 14.65
CA GLN A 6 4.76 3.63 13.37
C GLN A 6 4.63 2.09 13.35
N VAL A 7 4.17 1.57 12.21
CA VAL A 7 4.33 0.16 11.75
C VAL A 7 5.84 -0.19 11.75
N PRO A 8 6.27 -1.43 12.09
CA PRO A 8 7.64 -1.67 12.58
C PRO A 8 8.74 -1.33 11.56
N THR A 9 9.52 -0.31 11.91
CA THR A 9 10.68 0.19 11.19
C THR A 9 11.90 -0.73 11.30
N ARG A 10 12.87 -0.57 10.39
CA ARG A 10 14.16 -1.28 10.48
C ARG A 10 14.93 -0.84 11.73
N VAL A 11 15.54 -1.81 12.41
CA VAL A 11 16.16 -1.66 13.75
C VAL A 11 17.17 -0.51 13.83
N LYS A 12 17.99 -0.28 12.79
CA LYS A 12 19.02 0.80 12.66
C LYS A 12 18.55 2.27 12.78
N ARG A 13 17.33 2.54 13.25
CA ARG A 13 16.86 3.90 13.63
C ARG A 13 16.06 3.91 14.95
N ALA A 14 15.98 2.78 15.66
CA ALA A 14 15.29 2.71 16.94
C ALA A 14 16.10 3.40 18.07
N PRO A 15 17.40 3.10 18.31
CA PRO A 15 18.14 3.61 19.47
C PRO A 15 18.09 5.15 19.59
N VAL A 16 18.57 5.86 18.56
CA VAL A 16 18.56 7.33 18.43
C VAL A 16 17.19 7.96 18.76
N CYS A 17 16.08 7.30 18.39
CA CYS A 17 14.72 7.79 18.63
C CYS A 17 14.21 7.59 20.07
N HIS A 18 14.89 6.79 20.88
CA HIS A 18 14.60 6.55 22.29
C HIS A 18 15.51 7.38 23.21
N THR A 19 16.81 7.46 22.89
CA THR A 19 17.79 8.29 23.63
C THR A 19 17.33 9.75 23.72
N GLY A 20 16.78 10.31 22.64
CA GLY A 20 16.23 11.68 22.64
C GLY A 20 15.01 11.90 23.56
N ILE A 21 14.28 10.85 23.96
CA ILE A 21 13.20 10.96 24.96
C ILE A 21 13.79 10.96 26.37
N ILE A 22 14.75 10.06 26.63
CA ILE A 22 15.46 9.93 27.91
C ILE A 22 16.22 11.23 28.23
N LEU A 23 17.03 11.73 27.27
CA LEU A 23 17.72 13.02 27.34
C LEU A 23 16.74 14.19 27.54
N GLY A 24 15.53 14.10 26.96
CA GLY A 24 14.44 15.05 27.23
C GLY A 24 14.07 15.10 28.71
N THR A 25 13.91 13.95 29.37
CA THR A 25 13.56 13.92 30.80
C THR A 25 14.64 14.50 31.70
N HIS A 26 15.92 14.32 31.35
CA HIS A 26 17.05 14.91 32.08
C HIS A 26 17.14 16.43 31.87
N ARG A 27 16.87 16.93 30.65
CA ARG A 27 16.78 18.37 30.36
C ARG A 27 15.59 19.05 31.07
N GLU A 28 14.45 18.36 31.16
CA GLU A 28 13.22 18.86 31.81
C GLU A 28 13.18 18.60 33.33
N LYS A 29 14.11 17.80 33.87
CA LYS A 29 14.11 17.29 35.25
C LYS A 29 12.81 16.58 35.66
N GLY A 30 12.20 15.85 34.73
CA GLY A 30 10.91 15.16 34.92
C GLY A 30 10.38 14.56 33.61
N ALA A 31 9.18 13.98 33.65
CA ALA A 31 8.54 13.33 32.50
C ALA A 31 7.44 14.20 31.86
N TYR A 32 7.44 15.52 32.05
CA TYR A 32 6.32 16.39 31.69
C TYR A 32 5.96 16.32 30.19
N THR A 33 6.93 16.52 29.30
CA THR A 33 6.68 16.41 27.85
C THR A 33 6.44 14.97 27.39
N PHE A 34 6.93 13.96 28.12
CA PHE A 34 6.55 12.58 27.85
C PHE A 34 5.05 12.37 28.12
N TRP A 35 4.56 12.81 29.28
CA TRP A 35 3.17 12.59 29.70
C TRP A 35 2.16 13.43 28.92
N SER A 36 2.47 14.69 28.58
CA SER A 36 1.58 15.56 27.82
C SER A 36 1.22 15.00 26.44
N TYR A 37 2.17 14.37 25.74
CA TYR A 37 1.90 13.63 24.50
C TYR A 37 1.40 12.20 24.72
N ALA A 38 1.78 11.52 25.81
CA ALA A 38 1.34 10.16 26.11
C ALA A 38 -0.18 10.05 26.30
N LEU A 39 -0.78 11.02 27.00
CA LEU A 39 -2.23 11.12 27.21
C LEU A 39 -3.01 11.36 25.90
N GLY A 40 -2.34 11.80 24.83
CA GLY A 40 -2.91 12.00 23.49
C GLY A 40 -2.91 10.75 22.59
N PHE A 41 -2.55 9.56 23.10
CA PHE A 41 -2.64 8.30 22.34
C PHE A 41 -3.94 7.53 22.65
N PRO A 42 -4.65 6.99 21.64
CA PRO A 42 -5.79 6.10 21.85
C PRO A 42 -5.32 4.68 22.23
N LEU A 43 -4.66 4.55 23.38
CA LEU A 43 -4.03 3.30 23.84
C LEU A 43 -5.03 2.12 23.88
N ALA A 44 -6.24 2.38 24.38
CA ALA A 44 -7.33 1.40 24.45
C ALA A 44 -7.81 0.87 23.08
N SER A 45 -7.54 1.55 21.96
CA SER A 45 -7.99 1.11 20.63
C SER A 45 -6.95 0.30 19.85
N SER A 46 -5.74 0.10 20.39
CA SER A 46 -4.68 -0.67 19.70
C SER A 46 -3.72 -1.32 20.69
N SER A 47 -3.72 -2.67 20.70
CA SER A 47 -2.81 -3.47 21.51
C SER A 47 -1.34 -3.27 21.13
N ILE A 48 -1.04 -3.04 19.84
CA ILE A 48 0.33 -2.76 19.36
C ILE A 48 0.77 -1.35 19.80
N LEU A 49 -0.13 -0.37 19.80
CA LEU A 49 0.16 0.99 20.29
C LEU A 49 0.43 0.96 21.80
N SER A 50 -0.41 0.26 22.56
CA SER A 50 -0.22 0.04 24.01
C SER A 50 1.09 -0.70 24.30
N TRP A 51 1.42 -1.75 23.54
CA TRP A 51 2.69 -2.49 23.66
C TRP A 51 3.92 -1.60 23.40
N LYS A 52 3.86 -0.71 22.41
CA LYS A 52 4.94 0.25 22.11
C LYS A 52 5.04 1.36 23.14
N PHE A 53 3.91 1.92 23.60
CA PHE A 53 3.88 2.90 24.68
C PHE A 53 4.51 2.31 25.95
N CYS A 54 4.12 1.08 26.31
CA CYS A 54 4.71 0.27 27.36
C CYS A 54 6.24 0.16 27.23
N HIS A 55 6.75 -0.33 26.10
CA HIS A 55 8.20 -0.45 25.86
C HIS A 55 8.97 0.86 26.10
N VAL A 56 8.43 1.99 25.64
CA VAL A 56 9.07 3.30 25.84
C VAL A 56 8.97 3.74 27.31
N LEU A 57 7.87 3.46 27.99
CA LEU A 57 7.70 3.78 29.40
C LEU A 57 8.70 3.02 30.30
N HIS A 58 8.98 1.74 30.04
CA HIS A 58 9.98 0.96 30.80
C HIS A 58 11.38 1.56 30.65
N LYS A 59 11.80 1.91 29.42
CA LYS A 59 13.07 2.64 29.18
C LYS A 59 13.09 4.01 29.85
N VAL A 60 11.99 4.75 29.79
CA VAL A 60 11.89 6.07 30.44
C VAL A 60 11.91 5.96 31.98
N LEU A 61 11.37 4.89 32.57
CA LEU A 61 11.51 4.59 34.00
C LEU A 61 12.92 4.12 34.36
N ARG A 62 13.58 3.34 33.50
CA ARG A 62 14.93 2.79 33.69
C ARG A 62 16.00 3.88 33.66
N ASP A 63 16.04 4.63 32.56
CA ASP A 63 17.19 5.46 32.16
C ASP A 63 16.93 6.97 32.33
N GLY A 64 15.68 7.35 32.67
CA GLY A 64 15.25 8.74 32.79
C GLY A 64 15.67 9.44 34.09
N HIS A 65 15.37 10.74 34.17
CA HIS A 65 15.63 11.55 35.37
C HIS A 65 14.85 11.02 36.59
N SER A 66 15.42 11.07 37.81
CA SER A 66 14.80 10.50 39.03
C SER A 66 13.33 10.90 39.26
N ASN A 67 12.98 12.18 39.06
CA ASN A 67 11.61 12.68 39.15
C ASN A 67 10.59 12.00 38.22
N VAL A 68 11.04 11.33 37.15
CA VAL A 68 10.18 10.57 36.22
C VAL A 68 9.33 9.56 36.97
N LEU A 69 9.86 8.88 38.00
CA LEU A 69 9.08 7.96 38.84
C LEU A 69 7.89 8.65 39.53
N GLN A 70 8.10 9.87 40.05
CA GLN A 70 7.06 10.66 40.71
C GLN A 70 5.99 11.15 39.72
N ASP A 71 6.39 11.59 38.52
CA ASP A 71 5.44 11.93 37.45
C ASP A 71 4.64 10.70 37.00
N CYS A 72 5.29 9.56 36.81
CA CYS A 72 4.63 8.31 36.48
C CYS A 72 3.68 7.81 37.60
N MET A 73 3.88 8.21 38.87
CA MET A 73 2.91 7.94 39.95
C MET A 73 1.60 8.71 39.77
N ARG A 74 1.63 9.95 39.26
CA ARG A 74 0.43 10.77 38.99
C ARG A 74 -0.52 10.14 37.97
N HIS A 75 0.00 9.28 37.09
CA HIS A 75 -0.75 8.58 36.03
C HIS A 75 -0.99 7.09 36.32
N HIS A 76 -0.81 6.64 37.58
CA HIS A 76 -0.90 5.22 37.96
C HIS A 76 -2.23 4.54 37.60
N SER A 77 -3.37 5.18 37.86
CA SER A 77 -4.70 4.61 37.58
C SER A 77 -4.90 4.29 36.09
N SER A 78 -4.58 5.24 35.22
CA SER A 78 -4.67 5.05 33.76
C SER A 78 -3.73 3.96 33.25
N LEU A 79 -2.55 3.80 33.85
CA LEU A 79 -1.65 2.70 33.52
C LEU A 79 -2.25 1.33 33.85
N VAL A 80 -2.88 1.17 35.02
CA VAL A 80 -3.50 -0.10 35.44
C VAL A 80 -4.58 -0.57 34.44
N GLU A 81 -5.33 0.36 33.87
CA GLU A 81 -6.34 0.07 32.83
C GLU A 81 -5.72 -0.35 31.50
N VAL A 82 -4.63 0.31 31.06
CA VAL A 82 -3.96 0.06 29.78
C VAL A 82 -3.21 -1.28 29.73
N GLY A 83 -2.73 -1.79 30.87
CA GLY A 83 -1.63 -2.77 30.88
C GLY A 83 -1.77 -3.99 31.80
N LYS A 84 -2.93 -4.68 31.83
CA LYS A 84 -3.20 -5.85 32.73
C LYS A 84 -2.12 -6.97 32.83
N MET A 85 -1.19 -7.10 31.88
CA MET A 85 -0.07 -8.05 31.95
C MET A 85 1.32 -7.41 32.00
N TRP A 86 1.42 -6.09 31.86
CA TRP A 86 2.68 -5.38 31.60
C TRP A 86 2.96 -4.32 32.65
N VAL A 87 1.92 -3.58 33.05
CA VAL A 87 2.00 -2.55 34.08
C VAL A 87 2.18 -3.17 35.48
N THR A 88 1.84 -4.44 35.68
CA THR A 88 2.15 -5.20 36.91
C THR A 88 3.66 -5.34 37.17
N ALA A 89 4.49 -5.27 36.12
CA ALA A 89 5.95 -5.26 36.24
C ALA A 89 6.48 -3.86 36.55
N LEU A 90 6.05 -2.84 35.80
CA LEU A 90 6.46 -1.44 36.01
C LEU A 90 5.94 -0.85 37.34
N ILE A 91 4.85 -1.40 37.90
CA ILE A 91 4.40 -1.10 39.27
C ILE A 91 5.36 -1.71 40.31
N ARG A 92 6.04 -2.82 40.02
CA ARG A 92 7.07 -3.39 40.92
C ARG A 92 8.37 -2.58 40.88
N GLN A 93 8.81 -2.14 39.69
CA GLN A 93 9.89 -1.15 39.55
C GLN A 93 9.63 0.11 40.39
N LYS A 94 8.37 0.59 40.43
CA LYS A 94 7.91 1.63 41.35
C LYS A 94 8.03 1.22 42.83
N CYS A 95 7.47 0.08 43.24
CA CYS A 95 7.45 -0.32 44.66
C CYS A 95 8.86 -0.38 45.27
N THR A 96 9.80 -1.04 44.60
CA THR A 96 11.16 -1.22 45.15
C THR A 96 11.95 0.09 45.13
N SER A 97 11.90 0.86 44.04
CA SER A 97 12.65 2.12 43.92
C SER A 97 12.05 3.29 44.76
N LEU A 98 10.72 3.30 45.02
CA LEU A 98 10.09 4.32 45.86
C LEU A 98 10.25 4.08 47.37
N GLN A 99 10.52 2.84 47.81
CA GLN A 99 10.85 2.54 49.21
C GLN A 99 12.36 2.66 49.48
N HIS A 100 13.19 2.39 48.48
CA HIS A 100 14.65 2.35 48.60
C HIS A 100 15.33 3.37 47.66
N SER A 101 15.23 4.66 48.02
CA SER A 101 15.75 5.82 47.26
C SER A 101 17.25 5.80 46.91
N GLU A 102 18.01 4.87 47.48
CA GLU A 102 19.44 4.66 47.20
C GLU A 102 19.71 3.74 45.99
N ILE A 103 18.76 2.86 45.63
CA ILE A 103 18.92 1.95 44.48
C ILE A 103 18.36 2.63 43.21
N PRO A 104 19.18 2.84 42.17
CA PRO A 104 18.76 3.55 40.97
C PRO A 104 17.76 2.73 40.13
N PRO A 105 16.91 3.38 39.32
CA PRO A 105 15.80 2.71 38.61
C PRO A 105 16.22 1.73 37.50
N ASN A 106 17.49 1.77 37.08
CA ASN A 106 18.15 0.84 36.17
C ASN A 106 18.74 -0.40 36.86
N LEU A 107 18.70 -0.46 38.20
CA LEU A 107 19.28 -1.50 39.06
C LEU A 107 20.82 -1.61 38.99
N GLU A 108 21.50 -0.60 38.45
CA GLU A 108 22.97 -0.56 38.37
C GLU A 108 23.57 -0.03 39.69
N ALA A 109 23.29 -0.72 40.79
CA ALA A 109 23.88 -0.47 42.10
C ALA A 109 25.21 -1.23 42.29
N THR A 110 26.10 -0.68 43.12
CA THR A 110 27.25 -1.38 43.67
C THR A 110 26.84 -2.22 44.87
N ASP A 111 27.67 -3.21 45.23
CA ASP A 111 27.45 -4.07 46.39
C ASP A 111 27.33 -3.26 47.70
N GLU A 112 28.12 -2.19 47.85
CA GLU A 112 28.05 -1.29 49.01
C GLU A 112 26.71 -0.58 49.14
N VAL A 113 26.13 -0.14 48.01
CA VAL A 113 24.80 0.49 47.99
C VAL A 113 23.75 -0.54 48.39
N LEU A 114 23.77 -1.74 47.81
CA LEU A 114 22.86 -2.82 48.20
C LEU A 114 22.97 -3.17 49.69
N GLU A 115 24.19 -3.27 50.22
CA GLU A 115 24.42 -3.62 51.62
C GLU A 115 24.01 -2.51 52.59
N ARG A 116 24.17 -1.24 52.20
CA ARG A 116 23.69 -0.04 52.91
C ARG A 116 22.16 0.03 52.93
N THR A 117 21.52 -0.10 51.77
CA THR A 117 20.07 -0.07 51.61
C THR A 117 19.37 -1.22 52.34
N ALA A 118 19.97 -2.41 52.35
CA ALA A 118 19.50 -3.55 53.14
C ALA A 118 19.68 -3.33 54.66
N GLY A 119 20.60 -2.44 55.06
CA GLY A 119 20.86 -2.08 56.45
C GLY A 119 21.40 -3.22 57.31
N THR A 120 21.27 -3.06 58.63
CA THR A 120 21.61 -4.06 59.66
C THR A 120 20.38 -4.70 60.30
N ASP A 121 19.18 -4.17 60.07
CA ASP A 121 17.93 -4.76 60.56
C ASP A 121 17.52 -5.94 59.67
N ILE A 122 17.42 -7.13 60.27
CA ILE A 122 17.03 -8.38 59.63
C ILE A 122 15.66 -8.23 58.93
N ASN A 123 14.73 -7.44 59.48
CA ASN A 123 13.42 -7.20 58.88
C ASN A 123 13.54 -6.46 57.54
N ASN A 124 14.44 -5.48 57.44
CA ASN A 124 14.69 -4.72 56.22
C ASN A 124 15.41 -5.58 55.17
N VAL A 125 16.40 -6.38 55.57
CA VAL A 125 17.04 -7.36 54.67
C VAL A 125 16.00 -8.35 54.14
N PHE A 126 15.12 -8.86 55.00
CA PHE A 126 14.07 -9.81 54.64
C PHE A 126 13.06 -9.19 53.66
N GLN A 127 12.52 -8.00 53.98
CA GLN A 127 11.58 -7.29 53.12
C GLN A 127 12.18 -6.98 51.73
N LEU A 128 13.39 -6.42 51.69
CA LEU A 128 14.09 -6.13 50.43
C LEU A 128 14.33 -7.41 49.62
N THR A 129 14.68 -8.53 50.28
CA THR A 129 14.84 -9.83 49.61
C THR A 129 13.52 -10.29 48.97
N VAL A 130 12.39 -10.18 49.68
CA VAL A 130 11.06 -10.53 49.16
C VAL A 130 10.66 -9.62 47.99
N GLU A 131 10.98 -8.32 48.04
CA GLU A 131 10.69 -7.38 46.95
C GLU A 131 11.54 -7.66 45.69
N VAL A 132 12.83 -7.96 45.83
CA VAL A 132 13.69 -8.37 44.72
C VAL A 132 13.21 -9.70 44.11
N PHE A 133 12.81 -10.66 44.96
CA PHE A 133 12.15 -11.89 44.51
C PHE A 133 10.87 -11.61 43.71
N ASP A 134 10.01 -10.70 44.19
CA ASP A 134 8.76 -10.35 43.50
C ASP A 134 8.99 -9.57 42.20
N TYR A 135 10.03 -8.74 42.11
CA TYR A 135 10.41 -8.09 40.84
C TYR A 135 10.86 -9.17 39.82
N MET A 136 11.75 -10.09 40.22
CA MET A 136 12.20 -11.20 39.35
C MET A 136 11.03 -12.05 38.82
N ASP A 137 10.05 -12.40 39.66
CA ASP A 137 8.85 -13.12 39.21
C ASP A 137 8.02 -12.28 38.22
N GLY A 138 8.01 -10.95 38.34
CA GLY A 138 7.37 -10.04 37.39
C GLY A 138 7.98 -10.17 35.99
N GLU A 139 9.30 -9.98 35.92
CA GLU A 139 10.08 -10.03 34.68
C GLU A 139 10.04 -11.42 34.01
N LEU A 140 10.18 -12.51 34.78
CA LEU A 140 10.15 -13.86 34.24
C LEU A 140 8.77 -14.25 33.68
N ARG A 141 7.66 -13.85 34.33
CA ARG A 141 6.30 -14.08 33.80
C ARG A 141 6.02 -13.26 32.54
N LEU A 142 6.60 -12.06 32.43
CA LEU A 142 6.55 -11.26 31.21
C LEU A 142 7.32 -11.95 30.07
N ALA A 143 8.57 -12.37 30.32
CA ALA A 143 9.39 -13.13 29.37
C ALA A 143 8.68 -14.39 28.85
N GLU A 144 8.15 -15.21 29.75
CA GLU A 144 7.42 -16.44 29.40
C GLU A 144 6.18 -16.13 28.55
N THR A 145 5.41 -15.09 28.91
CA THR A 145 4.21 -14.67 28.17
C THR A 145 4.54 -14.20 26.75
N VAL A 146 5.62 -13.43 26.56
CA VAL A 146 6.06 -12.99 25.22
C VAL A 146 6.54 -14.16 24.38
N ILE A 147 7.39 -15.03 24.95
CA ILE A 147 7.93 -16.19 24.26
C ILE A 147 6.80 -17.17 23.87
N ARG A 148 5.81 -17.38 24.74
CA ARG A 148 4.62 -18.21 24.48
C ARG A 148 3.69 -17.61 23.41
N GLN A 149 3.71 -16.29 23.21
CA GLN A 149 2.97 -15.61 22.12
C GLN A 149 3.73 -15.56 20.79
N LEU A 150 4.95 -16.09 20.72
CA LEU A 150 5.69 -16.29 19.48
C LEU A 150 5.55 -17.76 19.09
N ASN A 151 4.88 -18.04 17.97
CA ASN A 151 4.73 -19.41 17.47
C ASN A 151 6.12 -20.07 17.31
N THR A 152 6.18 -21.38 17.47
CA THR A 152 7.41 -22.17 17.69
C THR A 152 8.46 -22.17 16.56
N SER A 153 8.26 -21.39 15.49
CA SER A 153 9.20 -21.24 14.38
C SER A 153 10.23 -20.12 14.64
N ILE A 154 11.51 -20.50 14.75
CA ILE A 154 12.67 -19.62 14.97
C ILE A 154 12.71 -18.44 13.95
N ALA A 155 12.21 -18.67 12.73
CA ALA A 155 12.09 -17.69 11.65
C ALA A 155 11.25 -16.43 11.99
N ILE A 156 10.46 -16.43 13.06
CA ILE A 156 9.72 -15.23 13.49
C ILE A 156 10.66 -14.16 14.09
N SER A 157 11.82 -14.54 14.65
CA SER A 157 12.81 -13.59 15.19
C SER A 157 13.45 -12.67 14.13
N THR A 158 13.39 -13.07 12.85
CA THR A 158 13.84 -12.25 11.71
C THR A 158 12.73 -11.38 11.09
N LEU A 159 11.46 -11.57 11.47
CA LEU A 159 10.34 -10.75 11.00
C LEU A 159 10.20 -9.49 11.87
N THR A 160 9.97 -8.33 11.25
CA THR A 160 9.80 -7.04 11.95
C THR A 160 8.64 -7.03 12.95
N SER A 161 7.60 -7.84 12.72
CA SER A 161 6.50 -8.07 13.67
C SER A 161 6.91 -8.89 14.90
N GLY A 162 7.80 -9.88 14.74
CA GLY A 162 8.39 -10.64 15.84
C GLY A 162 9.39 -9.79 16.63
N GLN A 163 10.24 -9.03 15.94
CA GLN A 163 11.19 -8.09 16.56
C GLN A 163 10.48 -7.03 17.40
N CYS A 164 9.32 -6.53 16.97
CA CYS A 164 8.50 -5.60 17.77
C CYS A 164 7.96 -6.22 19.08
N ARG A 165 7.85 -7.55 19.17
CA ARG A 165 7.47 -8.28 20.40
C ARG A 165 8.70 -8.62 21.25
N LEU A 166 9.84 -8.92 20.63
CA LEU A 166 11.09 -9.25 21.32
C LEU A 166 11.82 -8.03 21.90
N ALA A 167 11.70 -6.85 21.29
CA ALA A 167 12.42 -5.63 21.69
C ALA A 167 12.37 -5.27 23.18
N PRO A 168 11.24 -5.42 23.91
CA PRO A 168 11.21 -5.07 25.33
C PRO A 168 11.90 -6.10 26.23
N LEU A 169 12.08 -7.34 25.75
CA LEU A 169 12.81 -8.37 26.51
C LEU A 169 14.29 -8.02 26.71
N ILE A 170 14.83 -7.04 25.97
CA ILE A 170 16.18 -6.51 26.23
C ILE A 170 16.24 -5.92 27.65
N GLN A 171 15.26 -5.12 28.05
CA GLN A 171 15.21 -4.52 29.40
C GLN A 171 14.98 -5.61 30.45
N VAL A 172 14.06 -6.55 30.19
CA VAL A 172 13.81 -7.72 31.04
C VAL A 172 15.11 -8.52 31.29
N ILE A 173 15.97 -8.70 30.29
CA ILE A 173 17.26 -9.39 30.42
C ILE A 173 18.25 -8.59 31.27
N GLN A 174 18.35 -7.27 31.06
CA GLN A 174 19.19 -6.36 31.86
C GLN A 174 18.76 -6.33 33.34
N ASP A 175 17.45 -6.24 33.60
CA ASP A 175 16.85 -6.23 34.94
C ASP A 175 17.04 -7.57 35.64
N CYS A 176 16.70 -8.69 35.01
CA CYS A 176 16.93 -10.02 35.57
C CYS A 176 18.41 -10.29 35.91
N SER A 177 19.36 -9.73 35.17
CA SER A 177 20.79 -9.90 35.45
C SER A 177 21.20 -9.27 36.78
N HIS A 178 20.70 -8.07 37.05
CA HIS A 178 20.94 -7.34 38.31
C HIS A 178 20.16 -7.95 39.48
N LEU A 179 18.87 -8.26 39.27
CA LEU A 179 18.02 -8.90 40.28
C LEU A 179 18.60 -10.24 40.74
N TYR A 180 19.17 -11.06 39.85
CA TYR A 180 19.80 -12.33 40.23
C TYR A 180 21.01 -12.13 41.15
N HIS A 181 21.89 -11.17 40.85
CA HIS A 181 23.03 -10.81 41.71
C HIS A 181 22.57 -10.32 43.09
N PHE A 182 21.57 -9.44 43.12
CA PHE A 182 20.98 -8.94 44.37
C PHE A 182 20.36 -10.07 45.20
N THR A 183 19.56 -10.97 44.61
CA THR A 183 18.95 -12.09 45.33
C THR A 183 20.02 -13.02 45.92
N VAL A 184 21.12 -13.29 45.21
CA VAL A 184 22.21 -14.13 45.75
C VAL A 184 22.87 -13.45 46.95
N LYS A 185 23.28 -12.17 46.81
CA LYS A 185 23.87 -11.37 47.89
C LYS A 185 22.97 -11.30 49.13
N LEU A 186 21.70 -10.93 48.94
CA LEU A 186 20.74 -10.78 50.03
C LEU A 186 20.41 -12.11 50.71
N LEU A 187 20.28 -13.21 49.95
CA LEU A 187 20.00 -14.53 50.54
C LEU A 187 21.20 -15.09 51.32
N PHE A 188 22.44 -14.81 50.91
CA PHE A 188 23.61 -15.06 51.77
C PHE A 188 23.61 -14.19 53.04
N LYS A 189 23.23 -12.90 52.95
CA LYS A 189 23.10 -12.00 54.11
C LYS A 189 22.02 -12.49 55.09
N LEU A 190 20.88 -12.97 54.60
CA LEU A 190 19.86 -13.63 55.44
C LEU A 190 20.37 -14.92 56.09
N HIS A 191 21.09 -15.77 55.35
CA HIS A 191 21.67 -17.00 55.91
C HIS A 191 22.78 -16.76 56.94
N ALA A 192 23.37 -15.57 57.00
CA ALA A 192 24.27 -15.14 58.08
C ALA A 192 23.53 -14.66 59.35
N CYS A 193 22.23 -14.37 59.26
CA CYS A 193 21.44 -13.76 60.34
C CYS A 193 20.26 -14.63 60.84
N LEU A 194 19.84 -15.66 60.08
CA LEU A 194 18.68 -16.50 60.38
C LEU A 194 18.97 -18.00 60.22
N PRO A 195 18.30 -18.89 60.99
CA PRO A 195 18.41 -20.34 60.81
C PRO A 195 18.04 -20.81 59.41
N ALA A 196 18.73 -21.85 58.93
CA ALA A 196 18.54 -22.38 57.58
C ALA A 196 17.09 -22.84 57.30
N ASP A 197 16.41 -23.37 58.31
CA ASP A 197 15.03 -23.90 58.21
C ASP A 197 14.03 -22.76 57.97
N THR A 198 14.19 -21.62 58.63
CA THR A 198 13.39 -20.40 58.43
C THR A 198 13.48 -19.88 56.99
N LEU A 199 14.60 -20.14 56.30
CA LEU A 199 14.86 -19.73 54.93
C LEU A 199 14.60 -20.82 53.88
N GLN A 200 13.96 -21.95 54.23
CA GLN A 200 13.65 -23.01 53.28
C GLN A 200 12.85 -22.48 52.06
N GLY A 201 11.72 -21.80 52.29
CA GLY A 201 10.90 -21.27 51.21
C GLY A 201 11.59 -20.20 50.35
N HIS A 202 12.60 -19.50 50.88
CA HIS A 202 13.42 -18.55 50.12
C HIS A 202 14.41 -19.29 49.19
N ARG A 203 15.00 -20.40 49.66
CA ARG A 203 15.84 -21.29 48.84
C ARG A 203 15.04 -21.99 47.74
N GLU A 204 13.81 -22.40 48.03
CA GLU A 204 12.88 -23.00 47.06
C GLU A 204 12.46 -21.98 45.99
N ARG A 205 11.99 -20.78 46.38
CA ARG A 205 11.65 -19.70 45.43
C ARG A 205 12.84 -19.30 44.56
N PHE A 206 14.05 -19.25 45.13
CA PHE A 206 15.28 -19.02 44.35
C PHE A 206 15.59 -20.13 43.36
N HIS A 207 15.37 -21.39 43.72
CA HIS A 207 15.61 -22.53 42.84
C HIS A 207 14.73 -22.46 41.58
N ASP A 208 13.43 -22.21 41.76
CA ASP A 208 12.47 -22.08 40.66
C ASP A 208 12.79 -20.88 39.76
N GLN A 209 13.13 -19.73 40.36
CA GLN A 209 13.57 -18.55 39.60
C GLN A 209 14.87 -18.79 38.85
N PHE A 210 15.86 -19.45 39.45
CA PHE A 210 17.14 -19.77 38.81
C PHE A 210 16.94 -20.66 37.59
N HIS A 211 16.14 -21.72 37.70
CA HIS A 211 15.86 -22.62 36.57
C HIS A 211 15.01 -21.93 35.48
N SER A 212 14.07 -21.08 35.86
CA SER A 212 13.28 -20.25 34.93
C SER A 212 14.16 -19.24 34.18
N LEU A 213 15.04 -18.53 34.89
CA LEU A 213 15.97 -17.56 34.34
C LEU A 213 17.03 -18.21 33.44
N LYS A 214 17.64 -19.32 33.87
CA LYS A 214 18.59 -20.09 33.05
C LYS A 214 17.92 -20.59 31.75
N THR A 215 16.65 -20.99 31.83
CA THR A 215 15.84 -21.37 30.66
C THR A 215 15.57 -20.18 29.74
N PHE A 216 15.24 -19.01 30.29
CA PHE A 216 15.02 -17.77 29.54
C PHE A 216 16.29 -17.28 28.85
N PHE A 217 17.40 -17.13 29.57
CA PHE A 217 18.67 -16.64 29.03
C PHE A 217 19.23 -17.56 27.93
N ASN A 218 19.12 -18.89 28.09
CA ASN A 218 19.50 -19.82 27.01
C ASN A 218 18.62 -19.62 25.77
N LYS A 219 17.29 -19.63 25.91
CA LYS A 219 16.35 -19.41 24.79
C LYS A 219 16.57 -18.06 24.10
N ALA A 220 16.85 -17.00 24.85
CA ALA A 220 17.12 -15.67 24.31
C ALA A 220 18.47 -15.64 23.58
N ARG A 221 19.54 -16.20 24.16
CA ARG A 221 20.87 -16.27 23.53
C ARG A 221 20.85 -17.02 22.20
N ASP A 222 19.96 -17.99 22.02
CA ASP A 222 19.84 -18.73 20.76
C ASP A 222 19.10 -17.95 19.66
N MET A 223 18.33 -16.90 19.98
CA MET A 223 17.63 -16.08 18.99
C MET A 223 18.56 -15.05 18.32
N LEU A 224 18.59 -15.07 16.98
CA LEU A 224 19.39 -14.16 16.14
C LEU A 224 19.08 -12.66 16.36
N TYR A 225 17.93 -12.32 16.94
CA TYR A 225 17.59 -10.94 17.31
C TYR A 225 18.47 -10.42 18.46
N PHE A 226 18.61 -11.17 19.55
CA PHE A 226 19.41 -10.73 20.69
C PHE A 226 20.92 -10.84 20.43
N LYS A 227 21.36 -11.89 19.70
CA LYS A 227 22.77 -12.06 19.26
C LYS A 227 23.37 -10.87 18.48
N ARG A 228 22.55 -9.91 18.06
CA ARG A 228 22.94 -8.70 17.30
C ARG A 228 22.76 -7.39 18.06
N LEU A 229 22.33 -7.46 19.33
CA LEU A 229 21.90 -6.29 20.11
C LEU A 229 22.35 -6.34 21.58
N ILE A 230 22.58 -7.52 22.15
CA ILE A 230 23.07 -7.71 23.51
C ILE A 230 23.90 -9.01 23.63
N GLN A 231 24.96 -8.97 24.43
CA GLN A 231 25.65 -10.17 24.90
C GLN A 231 24.97 -10.67 26.18
N ILE A 232 24.33 -11.85 26.11
CA ILE A 232 23.61 -12.45 27.23
C ILE A 232 24.55 -13.40 28.00
N PRO A 233 24.82 -13.16 29.31
CA PRO A 233 25.77 -13.95 30.07
C PRO A 233 25.28 -15.40 30.28
N LYS A 234 26.20 -16.36 30.28
CA LYS A 234 25.90 -17.76 30.61
C LYS A 234 25.86 -17.91 32.14
N LEU A 235 24.67 -18.17 32.70
CA LEU A 235 24.53 -18.52 34.11
C LEU A 235 25.22 -19.85 34.46
N PRO A 236 25.68 -20.04 35.71
CA PRO A 236 26.30 -21.27 36.19
C PRO A 236 25.44 -22.51 35.96
N ASP A 237 26.06 -23.69 35.95
CA ASP A 237 25.31 -24.90 35.62
C ASP A 237 24.41 -25.42 36.76
N SER A 238 24.76 -25.14 38.01
CA SER A 238 23.95 -25.35 39.23
C SER A 238 23.77 -24.03 40.02
N PRO A 239 22.70 -23.87 40.82
CA PRO A 239 22.54 -22.70 41.69
C PRO A 239 23.61 -22.63 42.80
N PRO A 240 23.94 -21.45 43.34
CA PRO A 240 24.79 -21.32 44.52
C PRO A 240 24.25 -22.06 45.75
N ASN A 241 25.13 -22.66 46.56
CA ASN A 241 24.75 -23.32 47.80
C ASN A 241 24.88 -22.36 49.00
N PHE A 242 23.75 -21.77 49.41
CA PHE A 242 23.65 -20.79 50.49
C PHE A 242 24.05 -21.31 51.88
N LEU A 243 24.12 -22.64 52.07
CA LEU A 243 24.56 -23.24 53.33
C LEU A 243 26.10 -23.26 53.47
N HIS A 244 26.84 -22.91 52.42
CA HIS A 244 28.30 -22.85 52.42
C HIS A 244 28.77 -21.46 51.96
N ALA A 245 29.26 -20.63 52.88
CA ALA A 245 29.73 -19.27 52.60
C ALA A 245 30.80 -19.20 51.48
N ALA A 246 31.63 -20.25 51.33
CA ALA A 246 32.60 -20.37 50.23
C ALA A 246 31.97 -20.43 48.82
N SER A 247 30.65 -20.61 48.70
CA SER A 247 29.91 -20.50 47.44
C SER A 247 29.67 -19.05 47.02
N LEU A 248 29.64 -18.09 47.95
CA LEU A 248 29.54 -16.65 47.63
C LEU A 248 30.82 -16.18 46.93
N ALA A 249 31.99 -16.64 47.37
CA ALA A 249 33.28 -16.36 46.71
C ALA A 249 33.42 -16.97 45.30
N LYS A 250 32.45 -17.77 44.84
CA LYS A 250 32.35 -18.31 43.47
C LYS A 250 31.25 -17.64 42.64
N HIS A 251 30.53 -16.67 43.20
CA HIS A 251 29.47 -15.96 42.52
C HIS A 251 30.04 -14.76 41.77
N VAL A 252 29.92 -14.77 40.43
CA VAL A 252 30.27 -13.64 39.55
C VAL A 252 28.99 -12.93 39.15
N LYS A 253 28.95 -11.60 39.28
CA LYS A 253 27.85 -10.73 38.83
C LYS A 253 27.66 -10.94 37.31
N PRO A 254 26.52 -11.44 36.82
CA PRO A 254 26.31 -11.56 35.38
C PRO A 254 26.06 -10.18 34.79
N VAL A 255 26.93 -9.76 33.85
CA VAL A 255 26.81 -8.48 33.13
C VAL A 255 26.17 -8.74 31.77
N VAL A 256 25.22 -7.88 31.38
CA VAL A 256 24.60 -7.86 30.04
C VAL A 256 25.18 -6.67 29.30
N VAL A 257 26.07 -6.92 28.35
CA VAL A 257 26.69 -5.88 27.53
C VAL A 257 25.75 -5.54 26.38
N ILE A 258 25.37 -4.27 26.25
CA ILE A 258 24.89 -3.70 24.98
C ILE A 258 26.15 -3.24 24.23
N PRO A 259 26.40 -3.69 22.99
CA PRO A 259 27.38 -3.03 22.14
C PRO A 259 26.82 -1.65 21.74
N ASP A 260 27.52 -0.58 22.10
CA ASP A 260 27.10 0.77 21.75
C ASP A 260 27.21 1.00 20.22
N GLU A 261 26.20 1.68 19.63
CA GLU A 261 26.19 1.97 18.17
C GLU A 261 27.07 3.19 17.80
N ASP A 262 27.78 3.79 18.77
CA ASP A 262 28.57 5.03 18.61
C ASP A 262 30.11 4.82 18.65
N GLU A 263 30.60 3.59 18.49
CA GLU A 263 31.98 3.33 18.03
C GLU A 263 32.00 2.60 16.66
N PRO A 264 32.89 2.99 15.73
CA PRO A 264 33.11 2.25 14.49
C PRO A 264 33.90 0.96 14.76
N GLU A 265 33.73 -0.04 13.88
CA GLU A 265 34.46 -1.32 13.94
C GLU A 265 35.99 -1.09 13.92
N GLN A 266 36.64 -1.19 15.08
CA GLN A 266 38.09 -1.32 15.23
C GLN A 266 38.42 -2.54 16.09
N GLN A 267 39.49 -3.24 15.73
CA GLN A 267 40.07 -4.30 16.55
C GLN A 267 41.25 -3.73 17.33
N ASP A 268 41.42 -4.27 18.54
CA ASP A 268 42.67 -4.33 19.28
C ASP A 268 43.38 -2.98 19.57
N ASP A 269 42.96 -2.30 20.64
CA ASP A 269 43.87 -1.83 21.70
C ASP A 269 43.07 -1.59 23.01
N ASP A 270 43.67 -1.93 24.15
CA ASP A 270 43.14 -1.73 25.52
C ASP A 270 43.78 -0.47 26.18
N ASP A 271 43.33 -0.12 27.40
CA ASP A 271 43.88 0.89 28.33
C ASP A 271 43.83 2.39 27.92
N ASP A 272 42.80 3.10 28.41
CA ASP A 272 43.00 4.39 29.12
C ASP A 272 41.84 4.65 30.11
N ASP A 273 41.83 3.92 31.24
CA ASP A 273 40.83 4.06 32.33
C ASP A 273 41.29 5.13 33.36
N PRO A 274 40.49 6.18 33.67
CA PRO A 274 40.99 7.36 34.39
C PRO A 274 41.02 7.19 35.93
N GLU A 275 42.14 6.69 36.46
CA GLU A 275 42.41 6.71 37.91
C GLU A 275 42.74 8.12 38.48
N PRO A 276 42.60 8.33 39.81
CA PRO A 276 42.04 9.60 40.31
C PRO A 276 43.03 10.69 40.76
N LEU A 277 42.51 11.92 40.77
CA LEU A 277 43.08 13.08 41.47
C LEU A 277 43.22 12.81 42.99
N ILE A 278 44.45 12.67 43.47
CA ILE A 278 44.77 12.81 44.89
C ILE A 278 45.17 14.27 45.16
N GLU A 279 44.33 15.00 45.92
CA GLU A 279 44.74 16.27 46.50
C GLU A 279 45.84 16.03 47.56
N VAL A 280 46.99 16.68 47.42
CA VAL A 280 47.95 16.84 48.51
C VAL A 280 48.27 18.33 48.67
N SER A 281 48.01 18.85 49.87
CA SER A 281 47.98 20.28 50.17
C SER A 281 49.34 20.97 50.10
N ASN A 282 49.32 22.30 49.95
CA ASN A 282 50.46 23.18 50.23
C ASN A 282 51.11 22.85 51.58
N VAL A 283 52.35 22.37 51.57
CA VAL A 283 53.23 22.37 52.75
C VAL A 283 54.60 22.92 52.35
N SER A 284 54.92 24.10 52.87
CA SER A 284 56.23 24.73 52.72
C SER A 284 57.32 23.91 53.42
N THR A 285 58.51 23.80 52.82
CA THR A 285 59.75 23.43 53.55
C THR A 285 60.91 24.34 53.19
N PRO A 286 61.83 24.65 54.14
CA PRO A 286 62.81 25.72 53.97
C PRO A 286 64.25 25.22 53.76
N SER A 287 65.11 26.15 53.36
CA SER A 287 66.49 26.34 53.85
C SER A 287 67.49 25.17 53.96
N LEU A 288 68.60 25.36 53.21
CA LEU A 288 70.00 25.12 53.61
C LEU A 288 70.61 23.70 53.55
N GLN A 289 71.83 23.69 52.97
CA GLN A 289 73.01 22.85 53.32
C GLN A 289 72.98 21.35 52.94
N ALA A 290 74.08 20.74 52.44
CA ALA A 290 75.33 21.31 51.92
C ALA A 290 76.17 20.29 51.10
N GLN A 291 76.80 20.77 50.01
CA GLN A 291 78.12 20.38 49.45
C GLN A 291 78.45 18.91 49.08
N PRO A 292 79.55 18.65 48.32
CA PRO A 292 80.40 19.58 47.55
C PRO A 292 80.39 19.33 46.02
N GLN A 293 80.94 20.28 45.27
CA GLN A 293 81.19 20.16 43.83
C GLN A 293 82.49 19.41 43.53
N GLN A 294 82.59 18.82 42.33
CA GLN A 294 83.88 18.47 41.72
C GLN A 294 84.07 19.25 40.41
N LEU A 295 85.30 19.72 40.20
CA LEU A 295 85.72 20.78 39.26
C LEU A 295 85.49 20.48 37.77
N ASP A 296 85.20 21.54 37.00
CA ASP A 296 85.56 21.65 35.58
C ASP A 296 85.74 23.15 35.19
N ILE A 297 86.85 23.80 35.56
CA ILE A 297 88.08 23.97 34.74
C ILE A 297 87.95 24.90 33.51
N PHE A 298 86.75 25.29 33.05
CA PHE A 298 86.60 26.08 31.81
C PHE A 298 86.59 27.62 31.93
N ASP A 299 86.14 28.21 33.04
CA ASP A 299 85.90 29.67 33.12
C ASP A 299 87.16 30.55 33.32
N GLN A 300 88.34 29.99 33.62
CA GLN A 300 89.51 30.77 34.04
C GLN A 300 90.49 31.12 32.89
N ALA A 301 90.06 31.05 31.63
CA ALA A 301 90.94 31.25 30.46
C ALA A 301 90.61 32.49 29.57
N PHE A 302 89.37 32.98 29.53
CA PHE A 302 88.91 33.91 28.48
C PHE A 302 88.01 35.07 28.94
N GLY A 303 88.23 35.61 30.15
CA GLY A 303 87.55 36.82 30.62
C GLY A 303 88.30 38.13 30.28
N PRO A 304 87.81 38.98 29.37
CA PRO A 304 88.31 40.36 29.24
C PRO A 304 87.72 41.25 30.35
N PRO A 305 88.51 42.14 30.98
CA PRO A 305 88.02 43.01 32.04
C PRO A 305 87.41 44.31 31.49
N ASN A 306 86.20 44.65 31.93
CA ASN A 306 85.85 45.96 32.51
C ASN A 306 84.34 46.05 32.80
N GLY A 307 83.98 46.83 33.82
CA GLY A 307 82.58 47.12 34.13
C GLY A 307 82.04 48.26 33.27
N GLY A 308 81.03 47.98 32.46
CA GLY A 308 80.15 48.95 31.83
C GLY A 308 78.75 48.34 31.73
N PHE A 309 77.71 49.10 32.05
CA PHE A 309 76.34 48.71 31.68
C PHE A 309 76.19 48.98 30.19
N ASP A 310 76.31 47.94 29.38
CA ASP A 310 76.33 48.03 27.93
C ASP A 310 74.90 48.25 27.39
N ASP A 311 74.69 49.21 26.49
CA ASP A 311 73.37 49.48 25.87
C ASP A 311 72.77 48.24 25.19
N ARG A 312 73.62 47.25 24.86
CA ARG A 312 73.23 45.93 24.37
C ARG A 312 72.30 45.19 25.31
N ASP A 313 72.52 45.23 26.63
CA ASP A 313 71.68 44.50 27.58
C ASP A 313 70.29 45.13 27.70
N LEU A 314 70.22 46.47 27.68
CA LEU A 314 68.95 47.21 27.60
C LEU A 314 68.21 46.93 26.27
N GLN A 315 68.93 46.84 25.15
CA GLN A 315 68.36 46.48 23.86
C GLN A 315 67.89 45.02 23.81
N ILE A 316 68.63 44.09 24.44
CA ILE A 316 68.23 42.69 24.62
C ILE A 316 66.96 42.60 25.48
N GLU A 317 66.85 43.38 26.56
CA GLU A 317 65.60 43.42 27.34
C GLU A 317 64.43 44.03 26.56
N SER A 318 64.65 45.07 25.75
CA SER A 318 63.59 45.63 24.89
C SER A 318 63.07 44.55 23.93
N LEU A 319 63.98 43.91 23.20
CA LEU A 319 63.63 42.86 22.23
C LEU A 319 62.99 41.63 22.90
N LYS A 320 63.32 41.31 24.15
CA LYS A 320 62.62 40.29 24.94
C LYS A 320 61.17 40.68 25.22
N ARG A 321 60.91 41.92 25.68
CA ARG A 321 59.54 42.42 25.91
C ARG A 321 58.74 42.48 24.62
N ASP A 322 59.36 42.91 23.51
CA ASP A 322 58.72 42.92 22.20
C ASP A 322 58.36 41.50 21.72
N LEU A 323 59.25 40.52 21.91
CA LEU A 323 58.97 39.11 21.62
C LEU A 323 57.87 38.51 22.51
N GLU A 324 57.77 38.92 23.78
CA GLU A 324 56.69 38.51 24.69
C GLU A 324 55.34 39.11 24.26
N LEU A 325 55.31 40.38 23.86
CA LEU A 325 54.12 41.03 23.31
C LEU A 325 53.67 40.39 21.98
N LEU A 326 54.60 40.11 21.06
CA LEU A 326 54.29 39.43 19.81
C LEU A 326 53.80 37.99 20.03
N ARG A 327 54.32 37.28 21.04
CA ARG A 327 53.81 35.95 21.43
C ARG A 327 52.38 36.04 22.00
N ALA A 328 52.12 37.00 22.88
CA ALA A 328 50.78 37.20 23.44
C ALA A 328 49.74 37.53 22.35
N GLU A 329 50.10 38.37 21.39
CA GLU A 329 49.25 38.73 20.25
C GLU A 329 49.03 37.53 19.29
N LEU A 330 50.06 36.71 19.06
CA LEU A 330 49.94 35.50 18.25
C LEU A 330 49.03 34.44 18.89
N GLU A 331 49.08 34.28 20.22
CA GLU A 331 48.11 33.43 20.93
C GLU A 331 46.69 34.04 20.96
N ARG A 332 46.55 35.38 21.02
CA ARG A 332 45.25 36.05 20.86
C ARG A 332 44.61 35.74 19.50
N VAL A 333 45.38 35.87 18.42
CA VAL A 333 44.94 35.56 17.05
C VAL A 333 44.61 34.07 16.88
N LYS A 334 45.41 33.15 17.45
CA LYS A 334 45.06 31.71 17.49
C LYS A 334 43.74 31.47 18.20
N ALA A 335 43.51 32.09 19.37
CA ALA A 335 42.27 31.90 20.14
C ALA A 335 41.04 32.40 19.37
N GLU A 336 41.16 33.50 18.62
CA GLU A 336 40.10 34.01 17.76
C GLU A 336 39.84 33.12 16.54
N ALA A 337 40.89 32.61 15.89
CA ALA A 337 40.76 31.61 14.82
C ALA A 337 40.08 30.33 15.33
N GLN A 338 40.47 29.83 16.51
CA GLN A 338 39.90 28.63 17.12
C GLN A 338 38.42 28.81 17.51
N ARG A 339 38.02 30.00 17.96
CA ARG A 339 36.60 30.36 18.13
C ARG A 339 35.84 30.33 16.81
N TYR A 340 36.41 30.87 15.74
CA TYR A 340 35.79 30.87 14.41
C TYR A 340 35.62 29.44 13.85
N ILE A 341 36.64 28.59 13.98
CA ILE A 341 36.59 27.16 13.63
C ILE A 341 35.48 26.45 14.43
N THR A 342 35.37 26.75 15.73
CA THR A 342 34.33 26.16 16.61
C THR A 342 32.92 26.60 16.19
N GLN A 343 32.74 27.86 15.83
CA GLN A 343 31.47 28.39 15.33
C GLN A 343 31.08 27.77 13.97
N LEU A 344 32.03 27.63 13.05
CA LEU A 344 31.80 26.98 11.74
C LEU A 344 31.48 25.49 11.90
N LYS A 345 32.18 24.76 12.77
CA LYS A 345 31.84 23.36 13.11
C LYS A 345 30.41 23.26 13.66
N SER A 346 30.00 24.16 14.56
CA SER A 346 28.64 24.20 15.09
C SER A 346 27.58 24.42 13.99
N GLN A 347 27.85 25.32 13.04
CA GLN A 347 26.96 25.55 11.89
C GLN A 347 26.89 24.35 10.94
N ILE A 348 28.01 23.68 10.66
CA ILE A 348 28.05 22.44 9.87
C ILE A 348 27.19 21.36 10.54
N ASN A 349 27.40 21.11 11.84
CA ASN A 349 26.63 20.12 12.59
C ASN A 349 25.11 20.42 12.58
N SER A 350 24.72 21.71 12.63
CA SER A 350 23.31 22.11 12.51
C SER A 350 22.72 21.79 11.13
N LEU A 351 23.45 22.13 10.06
CA LEU A 351 23.02 21.87 8.68
C LEU A 351 22.98 20.36 8.36
N GLU A 352 23.88 19.56 8.95
CA GLU A 352 23.87 18.10 8.83
C GLU A 352 22.70 17.47 9.58
N ALA A 353 22.34 18.00 10.76
CA ALA A 353 21.15 17.60 11.50
C ALA A 353 19.85 17.94 10.75
N GLU A 354 19.73 19.14 10.18
CA GLU A 354 18.61 19.53 9.32
C GLU A 354 18.51 18.63 8.07
N LEU A 355 19.65 18.31 7.43
CA LEU A 355 19.70 17.43 6.28
C LEU A 355 19.24 15.99 6.62
N GLU A 356 19.59 15.46 7.80
CA GLU A 356 19.13 14.14 8.23
C GLU A 356 17.68 14.14 8.72
N GLU A 357 17.16 15.24 9.28
CA GLU A 357 15.72 15.38 9.50
C GLU A 357 14.96 15.38 8.16
N GLN A 358 15.43 16.12 7.15
CA GLN A 358 14.81 16.11 5.81
C GLN A 358 14.84 14.72 5.16
N ARG A 359 15.95 13.98 5.29
CA ARG A 359 16.03 12.57 4.87
C ARG A 359 15.04 11.69 5.65
N ALA A 360 14.90 11.87 6.96
CA ALA A 360 13.95 11.15 7.79
C ALA A 360 12.48 11.53 7.49
N GLN A 361 12.20 12.76 7.06
CA GLN A 361 10.88 13.20 6.59
C GLN A 361 10.53 12.59 5.24
N LYS A 362 11.48 12.59 4.29
CA LYS A 362 11.33 11.89 3.00
C LYS A 362 11.09 10.40 3.17
N GLN A 363 11.83 9.73 4.08
CA GLN A 363 11.64 8.30 4.33
C GLN A 363 10.30 7.98 5.01
N ARG A 364 9.77 8.86 5.87
CA ARG A 364 8.41 8.77 6.42
C ARG A 364 7.36 8.79 5.29
N ALA A 365 7.41 9.81 4.43
CA ALA A 365 6.46 9.97 3.32
C ALA A 365 6.50 8.81 2.30
N LEU A 366 7.66 8.19 2.06
CA LEU A 366 7.76 7.00 1.19
C LEU A 366 7.06 5.77 1.78
N VAL A 367 7.21 5.51 3.08
CA VAL A 367 6.54 4.38 3.76
C VAL A 367 5.03 4.61 3.81
N GLU A 368 4.59 5.84 4.09
CA GLU A 368 3.18 6.24 4.08
C GLU A 368 2.56 6.08 2.67
N ASN A 369 3.27 6.47 1.60
CA ASN A 369 2.78 6.29 0.23
C ASN A 369 2.60 4.81 -0.15
N GLU A 370 3.52 3.95 0.26
CA GLU A 370 3.44 2.51 -0.01
C GLU A 370 2.32 1.84 0.80
N GLN A 371 2.12 2.23 2.07
CA GLN A 371 1.00 1.75 2.87
C GLN A 371 -0.35 2.20 2.27
N LEU A 372 -0.47 3.45 1.83
CA LEU A 372 -1.68 3.95 1.15
C LEU A 372 -1.95 3.22 -0.18
N ARG A 373 -0.93 2.74 -0.89
CA ARG A 373 -1.11 1.85 -2.06
C ARG A 373 -1.66 0.49 -1.65
N MET A 374 -1.11 -0.12 -0.60
CA MET A 374 -1.60 -1.41 -0.10
C MET A 374 -3.05 -1.32 0.40
N GLU A 375 -3.42 -0.23 1.08
CA GLU A 375 -4.80 0.03 1.52
C GLU A 375 -5.76 0.30 0.35
N LEU A 376 -5.30 0.99 -0.70
CA LEU A 376 -6.05 1.19 -1.95
C LEU A 376 -6.26 -0.15 -2.70
N GLU A 377 -5.24 -1.01 -2.79
CA GLU A 377 -5.37 -2.34 -3.40
C GLU A 377 -6.29 -3.27 -2.60
N ALA A 378 -6.16 -3.29 -1.26
CA ALA A 378 -7.06 -4.06 -0.40
C ALA A 378 -8.51 -3.58 -0.53
N THR A 379 -8.73 -2.27 -0.67
CA THR A 379 -10.06 -1.69 -0.89
C THR A 379 -10.59 -2.01 -2.28
N ARG A 380 -9.76 -2.01 -3.33
CA ARG A 380 -10.14 -2.46 -4.67
C ARG A 380 -10.54 -3.93 -4.71
N ARG A 381 -9.83 -4.82 -4.00
CA ARG A 381 -10.23 -6.24 -3.88
C ARG A 381 -11.59 -6.37 -3.19
N ARG A 382 -11.77 -5.72 -2.05
CA ARG A 382 -13.05 -5.73 -1.31
C ARG A 382 -14.22 -5.17 -2.13
N ASN A 383 -13.97 -4.16 -2.97
CA ASN A 383 -14.99 -3.62 -3.88
C ASN A 383 -15.34 -4.63 -4.99
N ALA A 384 -14.35 -5.29 -5.61
CA ALA A 384 -14.61 -6.34 -6.61
C ALA A 384 -15.32 -7.58 -6.00
N GLU A 385 -15.00 -7.93 -4.76
CA GLU A 385 -15.71 -8.95 -3.98
C GLU A 385 -17.16 -8.55 -3.72
N ASN A 386 -17.41 -7.30 -3.32
CA ASN A 386 -18.76 -6.75 -3.13
C ASN A 386 -19.55 -6.67 -4.44
N GLU A 387 -18.94 -6.25 -5.54
CA GLU A 387 -19.56 -6.21 -6.87
C GLU A 387 -19.98 -7.63 -7.31
N GLY A 388 -19.13 -8.63 -7.10
CA GLY A 388 -19.45 -10.04 -7.36
C GLY A 388 -20.55 -10.61 -6.45
N LEU A 389 -20.61 -10.20 -5.19
CA LEU A 389 -21.71 -10.54 -4.28
C LEU A 389 -23.03 -9.86 -4.73
N GLN A 390 -22.95 -8.62 -5.21
CA GLN A 390 -24.12 -7.87 -5.66
C GLN A 390 -24.69 -8.39 -6.98
N THR A 391 -23.84 -8.84 -7.93
CA THR A 391 -24.34 -9.54 -9.13
C THR A 391 -25.01 -10.86 -8.78
N ASN A 392 -24.43 -11.65 -7.88
CA ASN A 392 -25.04 -12.89 -7.37
C ASN A 392 -26.40 -12.64 -6.67
N PHE A 393 -26.51 -11.55 -5.90
CA PHE A 393 -27.78 -11.14 -5.28
C PHE A 393 -28.83 -10.78 -6.33
N ILE A 394 -28.47 -9.99 -7.35
CA ILE A 394 -29.39 -9.58 -8.43
C ILE A 394 -29.85 -10.79 -9.27
N GLU A 395 -28.99 -11.80 -9.49
CA GLU A 395 -29.41 -13.04 -10.14
C GLU A 395 -30.35 -13.89 -9.27
N ALA A 396 -30.09 -13.98 -7.97
CA ALA A 396 -30.96 -14.66 -7.01
C ALA A 396 -32.33 -13.97 -6.91
N GLU A 397 -32.37 -12.64 -6.87
CA GLU A 397 -33.60 -11.84 -6.86
C GLU A 397 -34.41 -12.05 -8.15
N LYS A 398 -33.77 -12.00 -9.32
CA LYS A 398 -34.45 -12.28 -10.60
C LYS A 398 -35.03 -13.70 -10.66
N ARG A 399 -34.34 -14.69 -10.09
CA ARG A 399 -34.86 -16.07 -9.96
C ARG A 399 -36.05 -16.14 -8.99
N ALA A 400 -36.02 -15.41 -7.87
CA ALA A 400 -37.13 -15.32 -6.93
C ALA A 400 -38.36 -14.68 -7.60
N GLN A 401 -38.22 -13.49 -8.19
CA GLN A 401 -39.29 -12.80 -8.92
C GLN A 401 -39.88 -13.66 -10.06
N ALA A 402 -39.04 -14.35 -10.84
CA ALA A 402 -39.51 -15.25 -11.89
C ALA A 402 -40.27 -16.48 -11.34
N THR A 403 -39.96 -16.92 -10.11
CA THR A 403 -40.66 -18.01 -9.42
C THR A 403 -41.99 -17.53 -8.84
N GLU A 404 -42.02 -16.34 -8.25
CA GLU A 404 -43.24 -15.68 -7.78
C GLU A 404 -44.22 -15.42 -8.92
N GLN A 405 -43.76 -14.92 -10.07
CA GLN A 405 -44.59 -14.76 -11.26
C GLN A 405 -45.18 -16.08 -11.78
N ARG A 406 -44.44 -17.20 -11.66
CA ARG A 406 -44.97 -18.54 -11.98
C ARG A 406 -46.02 -18.98 -10.97
N TYR A 407 -45.78 -18.75 -9.68
CA TYR A 407 -46.73 -19.07 -8.62
C TYR A 407 -48.04 -18.27 -8.74
N ASN A 408 -47.96 -16.96 -8.99
CA ASN A 408 -49.14 -16.12 -9.21
C ASN A 408 -49.91 -16.57 -10.46
N LYS A 409 -49.25 -16.82 -11.60
CA LYS A 409 -49.93 -17.37 -12.80
C LYS A 409 -50.60 -18.74 -12.54
N LEU A 410 -50.00 -19.59 -11.70
CA LEU A 410 -50.59 -20.88 -11.32
C LEU A 410 -51.80 -20.70 -10.38
N LYS A 411 -51.71 -19.76 -9.43
CA LYS A 411 -52.80 -19.37 -8.53
C LYS A 411 -53.97 -18.78 -9.31
N ASP A 412 -53.71 -17.90 -10.27
CA ASP A 412 -54.73 -17.30 -11.14
C ASP A 412 -55.44 -18.37 -11.97
N LYS A 413 -54.69 -19.30 -12.57
CA LYS A 413 -55.25 -20.44 -13.31
C LYS A 413 -56.02 -21.42 -12.42
N HIS A 414 -55.61 -21.60 -11.16
CA HIS A 414 -56.39 -22.37 -10.18
C HIS A 414 -57.70 -21.66 -9.81
N SER A 415 -57.68 -20.34 -9.60
CA SER A 415 -58.88 -19.52 -9.35
C SER A 415 -59.84 -19.51 -10.55
N GLU A 416 -59.33 -19.39 -11.79
CA GLU A 416 -60.13 -19.56 -13.02
C GLU A 416 -60.80 -20.94 -13.07
N LEU A 417 -60.05 -22.01 -12.78
CA LEU A 417 -60.57 -23.37 -12.80
C LEU A 417 -61.65 -23.60 -11.74
N VAL A 418 -61.45 -23.08 -10.53
CA VAL A 418 -62.45 -23.13 -9.43
C VAL A 418 -63.70 -22.32 -9.79
N ALA A 419 -63.56 -21.14 -10.38
CA ALA A 419 -64.68 -20.33 -10.86
C ALA A 419 -65.46 -21.04 -11.98
N SER A 420 -64.75 -21.59 -12.97
CA SER A 420 -65.35 -22.36 -14.07
C SER A 420 -66.07 -23.62 -13.57
N HIS A 421 -65.49 -24.35 -12.61
CA HIS A 421 -66.14 -25.49 -11.96
C HIS A 421 -67.41 -25.08 -11.20
N ALA A 422 -67.39 -23.96 -10.46
CA ALA A 422 -68.57 -23.42 -9.79
C ALA A 422 -69.66 -22.96 -10.78
N GLU A 423 -69.28 -22.41 -11.93
CA GLU A 423 -70.22 -22.02 -13.00
C GLU A 423 -70.81 -23.26 -13.71
N LEU A 424 -70.01 -24.29 -13.95
CA LEU A 424 -70.47 -25.58 -14.48
C LEU A 424 -71.44 -26.27 -13.51
N LEU A 425 -71.19 -26.20 -12.19
CA LEU A 425 -72.13 -26.70 -11.18
C LEU A 425 -73.46 -25.91 -11.17
N ARG A 426 -73.43 -24.59 -11.35
CA ARG A 426 -74.66 -23.79 -11.53
C ARG A 426 -75.40 -24.19 -12.80
N LYS A 427 -74.73 -24.21 -13.95
CA LYS A 427 -75.32 -24.61 -15.24
C LYS A 427 -75.90 -26.01 -15.20
N SER A 428 -75.22 -26.96 -14.54
CA SER A 428 -75.76 -28.29 -14.26
C SER A 428 -77.06 -28.22 -13.46
N ALA A 429 -77.08 -27.53 -12.31
CA ALA A 429 -78.27 -27.37 -11.48
C ALA A 429 -79.42 -26.61 -12.18
N ASP A 430 -79.11 -25.65 -13.06
CA ASP A 430 -80.08 -24.95 -13.91
C ASP A 430 -80.64 -25.89 -14.98
N THR A 431 -79.81 -26.70 -15.66
CA THR A 431 -80.29 -27.71 -16.62
C THR A 431 -81.13 -28.80 -15.96
N VAL A 432 -80.82 -29.22 -14.73
CA VAL A 432 -81.65 -30.17 -13.97
C VAL A 432 -83.01 -29.55 -13.62
N ARG A 433 -83.05 -28.26 -13.24
CA ARG A 433 -84.32 -27.54 -13.04
C ARG A 433 -85.13 -27.41 -14.34
N MET A 434 -84.48 -27.07 -15.45
CA MET A 434 -85.14 -27.00 -16.77
C MET A 434 -85.66 -28.36 -17.22
N LEU A 435 -84.90 -29.45 -17.02
CA LEU A 435 -85.32 -30.80 -17.36
C LEU A 435 -86.55 -31.23 -16.53
N SER A 436 -86.52 -30.98 -15.22
CA SER A 436 -87.63 -31.26 -14.30
C SER A 436 -88.90 -30.48 -14.67
N ALA A 437 -88.78 -29.18 -14.99
CA ALA A 437 -89.90 -28.36 -15.45
C ALA A 437 -90.46 -28.86 -16.81
N THR A 438 -89.58 -29.26 -17.73
CA THR A 438 -89.97 -29.85 -19.03
C THR A 438 -90.67 -31.20 -18.86
N GLN A 439 -90.26 -31.99 -17.87
CA GLN A 439 -90.88 -33.28 -17.55
C GLN A 439 -92.26 -33.10 -16.90
N GLN A 440 -92.42 -32.11 -16.00
CA GLN A 440 -93.72 -31.75 -15.43
C GLN A 440 -94.72 -31.28 -16.50
N THR A 441 -94.29 -30.43 -17.44
CA THR A 441 -95.19 -29.99 -18.53
C THR A 441 -95.50 -31.13 -19.51
N GLN A 442 -94.57 -32.05 -19.76
CA GLN A 442 -94.84 -33.27 -20.53
C GLN A 442 -95.89 -34.16 -19.84
N GLU A 443 -95.80 -34.35 -18.52
CA GLU A 443 -96.79 -35.11 -17.73
C GLU A 443 -98.18 -34.42 -17.70
N GLU A 444 -98.23 -33.09 -17.76
CA GLU A 444 -99.49 -32.33 -17.89
C GLU A 444 -100.08 -32.41 -19.30
N VAL A 445 -99.24 -32.39 -20.34
CA VAL A 445 -99.65 -32.65 -21.73
C VAL A 445 -100.17 -34.09 -21.88
N GLU A 446 -99.58 -35.08 -21.22
CA GLU A 446 -100.11 -36.45 -21.26
C GLU A 446 -101.40 -36.60 -20.45
N ARG A 447 -101.54 -35.95 -19.28
CA ARG A 447 -102.81 -35.91 -18.53
C ARG A 447 -103.94 -35.24 -19.32
N THR A 448 -103.68 -34.09 -19.94
CA THR A 448 -104.69 -33.40 -20.77
C THR A 448 -105.01 -34.17 -22.05
N LYS A 449 -104.04 -34.84 -22.67
CA LYS A 449 -104.27 -35.78 -23.78
C LYS A 449 -105.15 -36.97 -23.36
N GLN A 450 -104.95 -37.54 -22.18
CA GLN A 450 -105.81 -38.61 -21.65
C GLN A 450 -107.24 -38.12 -21.38
N GLN A 451 -107.40 -36.93 -20.81
CA GLN A 451 -108.72 -36.29 -20.61
C GLN A 451 -109.44 -36.03 -21.94
N LEU A 452 -108.72 -35.50 -22.95
CA LEU A 452 -109.27 -35.28 -24.29
C LEU A 452 -109.63 -36.61 -24.99
N SER A 453 -108.84 -37.67 -24.82
CA SER A 453 -109.20 -39.01 -25.33
C SER A 453 -110.50 -39.51 -24.71
N PHE A 454 -110.65 -39.39 -23.39
CA PHE A 454 -111.86 -39.81 -22.68
C PHE A 454 -113.10 -39.00 -23.11
N GLU A 455 -112.95 -37.69 -23.31
CA GLU A 455 -114.03 -36.83 -23.82
C GLU A 455 -114.41 -37.20 -25.26
N VAL A 456 -113.44 -37.50 -26.13
CA VAL A 456 -113.68 -38.00 -27.50
C VAL A 456 -114.37 -39.36 -27.49
N ASP A 457 -113.95 -40.29 -26.64
CA ASP A 457 -114.59 -41.60 -26.51
C ASP A 457 -116.03 -41.48 -25.96
N ARG A 458 -116.30 -40.55 -25.04
CA ARG A 458 -117.68 -40.27 -24.58
C ARG A 458 -118.54 -39.67 -25.70
N ILE A 459 -118.03 -38.65 -26.40
CA ILE A 459 -118.73 -38.03 -27.56
C ILE A 459 -119.01 -39.08 -28.65
N LYS A 460 -118.08 -40.02 -28.85
CA LYS A 460 -118.26 -41.13 -29.79
C LYS A 460 -119.35 -42.10 -29.34
N GLN A 461 -119.40 -42.50 -28.06
CA GLN A 461 -120.50 -43.32 -27.53
C GLN A 461 -121.85 -42.59 -27.61
N GLU A 462 -121.90 -41.28 -27.32
CA GLU A 462 -123.10 -40.46 -27.52
C GLU A 462 -123.54 -40.39 -28.98
N ALA A 463 -122.60 -40.36 -29.93
CA ALA A 463 -122.87 -40.36 -31.36
C ALA A 463 -123.35 -41.73 -31.86
N ASP A 464 -122.68 -42.81 -31.45
CA ASP A 464 -123.06 -44.19 -31.79
C ASP A 464 -124.46 -44.52 -31.24
N MET A 465 -124.79 -44.12 -30.00
CA MET A 465 -126.15 -44.23 -29.45
C MET A 465 -127.19 -43.50 -30.30
N LYS A 466 -126.94 -42.24 -30.66
CA LYS A 466 -127.86 -41.44 -31.49
C LYS A 466 -128.02 -42.01 -32.91
N LEU A 467 -126.99 -42.66 -33.44
CA LEU A 467 -127.04 -43.33 -34.73
C LEU A 467 -127.90 -44.61 -34.65
N GLU A 468 -127.79 -45.38 -33.57
CA GLU A 468 -128.67 -46.53 -33.30
C GLU A 468 -130.14 -46.10 -33.04
N GLU A 469 -130.38 -44.97 -32.36
CA GLU A 469 -131.72 -44.36 -32.22
C GLU A 469 -132.31 -43.93 -33.57
N GLN A 470 -131.54 -43.21 -34.40
CA GLN A 470 -131.99 -42.79 -35.73
C GLN A 470 -132.28 -43.98 -36.65
N LYS A 471 -131.50 -45.06 -36.52
CA LYS A 471 -131.68 -46.32 -37.25
C LYS A 471 -132.94 -47.08 -36.79
N PHE A 472 -133.24 -47.06 -35.50
CA PHE A 472 -134.49 -47.60 -34.95
C PHE A 472 -135.73 -46.83 -35.45
N GLU A 473 -135.70 -45.49 -35.42
CA GLU A 473 -136.76 -44.65 -35.99
C GLU A 473 -136.88 -44.82 -37.52
N MET A 474 -135.77 -45.01 -38.25
CA MET A 474 -135.81 -45.27 -39.69
C MET A 474 -136.48 -46.63 -40.03
N ASP A 475 -136.17 -47.69 -39.29
CA ASP A 475 -136.80 -49.01 -39.49
C ASP A 475 -138.25 -49.09 -38.99
N LYS A 476 -138.65 -48.18 -38.10
CA LYS A 476 -140.05 -47.92 -37.71
C LYS A 476 -140.80 -47.17 -38.81
N LEU A 477 -140.27 -46.03 -39.28
CA LEU A 477 -140.84 -45.25 -40.38
C LEU A 477 -140.97 -46.05 -41.68
N LYS A 478 -140.03 -46.96 -41.97
CA LYS A 478 -140.16 -47.91 -43.10
C LYS A 478 -141.41 -48.78 -43.02
N ARG A 479 -141.77 -49.24 -41.81
CA ARG A 479 -142.90 -50.14 -41.56
C ARG A 479 -144.22 -49.38 -41.57
N GLU A 480 -144.23 -48.16 -41.03
CA GLU A 480 -145.38 -47.26 -41.08
C GLU A 480 -145.69 -46.79 -42.51
N LEU A 481 -144.69 -46.67 -43.40
CA LEU A 481 -144.89 -46.24 -44.79
C LEU A 481 -145.69 -47.26 -45.63
N GLU A 482 -145.50 -48.57 -45.41
CA GLU A 482 -146.26 -49.61 -46.10
C GLU A 482 -147.71 -49.68 -45.60
N GLU A 483 -147.95 -49.38 -44.32
CA GLU A 483 -149.29 -49.39 -43.71
C GLU A 483 -150.13 -48.16 -44.09
N LYS A 484 -149.50 -47.03 -44.46
CA LYS A 484 -150.20 -45.78 -44.82
C LYS A 484 -150.75 -45.72 -46.24
N LEU A 485 -150.42 -46.68 -47.12
CA LEU A 485 -150.91 -46.71 -48.50
C LEU A 485 -152.41 -47.06 -48.65
N ALA A 486 -153.07 -47.57 -47.60
CA ALA A 486 -154.50 -47.92 -47.63
C ALA A 486 -155.45 -46.85 -47.05
N GLU A 487 -154.97 -45.98 -46.16
CA GLU A 487 -155.83 -45.10 -45.35
C GLU A 487 -156.14 -43.74 -46.03
N VAL A 488 -155.52 -43.46 -47.18
CA VAL A 488 -155.74 -42.24 -47.99
C VAL A 488 -157.19 -42.11 -48.51
N MET A 489 -157.99 -43.18 -48.46
CA MET A 489 -159.39 -43.18 -48.91
C MET A 489 -160.41 -42.60 -47.90
N ARG A 490 -160.03 -42.15 -46.70
CA ARG A 490 -160.94 -41.44 -45.77
C ARG A 490 -160.58 -39.97 -45.55
N ILE A 491 -161.18 -39.14 -46.39
CA ILE A 491 -161.21 -37.67 -46.33
C ILE A 491 -161.85 -37.20 -45.01
N LYS A 492 -161.46 -35.99 -44.53
CA LYS A 492 -162.33 -34.86 -44.06
C LYS A 492 -162.03 -34.29 -42.66
N ALA A 493 -162.18 -32.95 -42.54
CA ALA A 493 -162.28 -32.13 -41.31
C ALA A 493 -161.02 -31.89 -40.43
N VAL A 494 -160.17 -30.96 -40.87
CA VAL A 494 -159.85 -29.63 -40.25
C VAL A 494 -160.00 -29.41 -38.72
N LEU A 495 -159.15 -28.50 -38.17
CA LEU A 495 -159.18 -27.80 -36.84
C LEU A 495 -158.46 -28.58 -35.71
N GLN A 496 -157.60 -28.03 -34.83
CA GLN A 496 -156.90 -26.73 -34.60
C GLN A 496 -155.67 -27.00 -33.68
N SER A 497 -154.74 -26.13 -33.23
CA SER A 497 -154.39 -24.69 -33.31
C SER A 497 -152.84 -24.59 -33.03
N SER A 498 -152.10 -23.49 -32.75
CA SER A 498 -152.34 -22.05 -32.48
C SER A 498 -151.03 -21.25 -32.71
N GLU A 499 -150.98 -19.95 -32.36
CA GLU A 499 -149.79 -19.07 -32.45
C GLU A 499 -149.08 -18.83 -31.09
N LYS A 500 -147.75 -18.55 -31.10
CA LYS A 500 -147.19 -17.25 -30.65
C LYS A 500 -145.71 -17.03 -31.00
N THR A 501 -145.18 -15.85 -30.65
CA THR A 501 -144.07 -15.16 -31.34
C THR A 501 -142.85 -14.81 -30.47
N SER A 502 -141.78 -14.37 -31.16
CA SER A 502 -140.72 -13.43 -30.71
C SER A 502 -139.47 -13.97 -30.00
N GLU A 503 -138.34 -14.02 -30.73
CA GLU A 503 -137.00 -13.68 -30.18
C GLU A 503 -135.94 -13.40 -31.27
N GLN A 504 -135.89 -12.18 -31.84
CA GLN A 504 -134.85 -11.82 -32.85
C GLN A 504 -134.44 -10.33 -32.87
N VAL A 505 -134.08 -9.77 -31.71
CA VAL A 505 -133.40 -8.44 -31.62
C VAL A 505 -132.22 -8.45 -30.63
N ASN A 506 -132.33 -9.20 -29.54
CA ASN A 506 -131.41 -9.12 -28.39
C ASN A 506 -129.93 -9.44 -28.72
N ASN A 507 -129.68 -10.36 -29.66
CA ASN A 507 -128.35 -10.91 -29.92
C ASN A 507 -127.41 -9.99 -30.71
N SER A 508 -127.92 -8.93 -31.35
CA SER A 508 -127.08 -7.99 -32.12
C SER A 508 -126.42 -6.95 -31.19
N MET A 509 -127.18 -6.46 -30.21
CA MET A 509 -126.71 -5.41 -29.29
C MET A 509 -125.63 -5.94 -28.33
N THR A 510 -125.78 -7.18 -27.84
CA THR A 510 -124.81 -7.82 -26.94
C THR A 510 -123.49 -8.15 -27.62
N ALA A 511 -123.52 -8.59 -28.89
CA ALA A 511 -122.31 -8.87 -29.67
C ALA A 511 -121.45 -7.61 -29.89
N LEU A 512 -122.08 -6.50 -30.31
CA LEU A 512 -121.39 -5.22 -30.53
C LEU A 512 -120.87 -4.59 -29.23
N GLN A 513 -121.60 -4.76 -28.11
CA GLN A 513 -121.13 -4.34 -26.79
C GLN A 513 -119.88 -5.13 -26.36
N ALA A 514 -119.88 -6.46 -26.54
CA ALA A 514 -118.74 -7.30 -26.22
C ALA A 514 -117.50 -7.03 -27.11
N GLU A 515 -117.70 -6.73 -28.40
CA GLU A 515 -116.63 -6.31 -29.30
C GLU A 515 -116.03 -4.95 -28.88
N LYS A 516 -116.88 -3.96 -28.57
CA LYS A 516 -116.46 -2.66 -28.05
C LYS A 516 -115.62 -2.80 -26.79
N GLU A 517 -116.03 -3.64 -25.84
CA GLU A 517 -115.27 -3.88 -24.61
C GLU A 517 -113.97 -4.68 -24.83
N ARG A 518 -113.91 -5.53 -25.86
CA ARG A 518 -112.67 -6.21 -26.28
C ARG A 518 -111.69 -5.24 -26.94
N LEU A 519 -112.19 -4.34 -27.79
CA LEU A 519 -111.38 -3.29 -28.42
C LEU A 519 -110.88 -2.27 -27.39
N MET A 520 -111.72 -1.84 -26.44
CA MET A 520 -111.28 -0.97 -25.34
C MET A 520 -110.16 -1.60 -24.50
N ARG A 521 -110.24 -2.91 -24.20
CA ARG A 521 -109.16 -3.63 -23.51
C ARG A 521 -107.89 -3.71 -24.37
N SER A 522 -108.01 -4.06 -25.65
CA SER A 522 -106.86 -4.11 -26.56
C SER A 522 -106.18 -2.74 -26.74
N VAL A 523 -106.95 -1.65 -26.80
CA VAL A 523 -106.41 -0.28 -26.82
C VAL A 523 -105.70 0.04 -25.49
N SER A 524 -106.32 -0.25 -24.35
CA SER A 524 -105.71 -0.03 -23.03
C SER A 524 -104.41 -0.83 -22.82
N GLU A 525 -104.39 -2.09 -23.27
CA GLU A 525 -103.19 -2.96 -23.29
C GLU A 525 -102.09 -2.36 -24.17
N LYS A 526 -102.43 -1.84 -25.37
CA LYS A 526 -101.46 -1.21 -26.27
C LYS A 526 -101.01 0.19 -25.82
N GLU A 527 -101.85 0.94 -25.12
CA GLU A 527 -101.43 2.19 -24.46
C GLU A 527 -100.49 1.89 -23.26
N ALA A 528 -100.73 0.82 -22.51
CA ALA A 528 -99.83 0.36 -21.45
C ALA A 528 -98.48 -0.13 -22.00
N GLU A 529 -98.47 -0.91 -23.09
CA GLU A 529 -97.24 -1.29 -23.81
C GLU A 529 -96.50 -0.07 -24.37
N LEU A 530 -97.20 0.89 -25.00
CA LEU A 530 -96.57 2.12 -25.49
C LEU A 530 -96.02 2.99 -24.36
N SER A 531 -96.67 2.99 -23.19
CA SER A 531 -96.18 3.67 -22.00
C SER A 531 -94.92 3.01 -21.45
N SER A 532 -94.89 1.68 -21.32
CA SER A 532 -93.72 0.96 -20.83
C SER A 532 -92.55 1.04 -21.80
N LEU A 533 -92.76 0.89 -23.12
CA LEU A 533 -91.70 1.10 -24.11
C LEU A 533 -91.16 2.53 -24.09
N ARG A 534 -92.00 3.56 -23.92
CA ARG A 534 -91.54 4.95 -23.75
C ARG A 534 -90.69 5.10 -22.50
N GLN A 535 -91.10 4.52 -21.38
CA GLN A 535 -90.34 4.55 -20.13
C GLN A 535 -88.99 3.82 -20.28
N THR A 536 -88.96 2.64 -20.89
CA THR A 536 -87.72 1.89 -21.16
C THR A 536 -86.80 2.65 -22.11
N ALA A 537 -87.33 3.23 -23.18
CA ALA A 537 -86.55 4.05 -24.13
C ALA A 537 -85.98 5.31 -23.45
N GLN A 538 -86.75 5.98 -22.59
CA GLN A 538 -86.29 7.15 -21.84
C GLN A 538 -85.20 6.80 -20.81
N VAL A 539 -85.27 5.62 -20.18
CA VAL A 539 -84.23 5.09 -19.29
C VAL A 539 -82.97 4.66 -20.07
N GLN A 540 -83.11 4.05 -21.25
CA GLN A 540 -81.97 3.77 -22.12
C GLN A 540 -81.31 5.06 -22.62
N GLN A 541 -82.11 6.08 -22.99
CA GLN A 541 -81.59 7.37 -23.44
C GLN A 541 -80.84 8.11 -22.32
N SER A 542 -81.35 8.10 -21.08
CA SER A 542 -80.63 8.69 -19.94
C SER A 542 -79.38 7.90 -19.56
N SER A 543 -79.40 6.57 -19.67
CA SER A 543 -78.21 5.72 -19.46
C SER A 543 -77.12 6.01 -20.50
N LEU A 544 -77.48 6.10 -21.79
CA LEU A 544 -76.54 6.42 -22.87
C LEU A 544 -76.01 7.87 -22.77
N GLN A 545 -76.85 8.81 -22.33
CA GLN A 545 -76.44 10.19 -22.02
C GLN A 545 -75.40 10.20 -20.89
N GLN A 546 -75.66 9.47 -19.79
CA GLN A 546 -74.77 9.35 -18.64
C GLN A 546 -73.44 8.66 -18.99
N GLU A 547 -73.48 7.61 -19.82
CA GLU A 547 -72.28 6.92 -20.32
C GLU A 547 -71.45 7.84 -21.23
N ARG A 548 -72.10 8.56 -22.16
CA ARG A 548 -71.43 9.56 -23.02
C ARG A 548 -70.78 10.68 -22.22
N GLU A 549 -71.45 11.19 -21.19
CA GLU A 549 -70.89 12.18 -20.27
C GLU A 549 -69.73 11.63 -19.45
N ARG A 550 -69.78 10.35 -19.06
CA ARG A 550 -68.70 9.65 -18.37
C ARG A 550 -67.48 9.50 -19.26
N SER A 551 -67.62 8.93 -20.46
CA SER A 551 -66.52 8.79 -21.41
C SER A 551 -65.93 10.15 -21.83
N SER A 552 -66.76 11.20 -21.93
CA SER A 552 -66.28 12.57 -22.18
C SER A 552 -65.39 13.10 -21.06
N LYS A 553 -65.74 12.84 -19.79
CA LYS A 553 -64.91 13.19 -18.61
C LYS A 553 -63.61 12.37 -18.58
N GLU A 554 -63.71 11.05 -18.76
CA GLU A 554 -62.56 10.14 -18.77
C GLU A 554 -61.57 10.48 -19.91
N LEU A 555 -62.07 10.86 -21.10
CA LEU A 555 -61.24 11.28 -22.22
C LEU A 555 -60.57 12.65 -21.97
N GLY A 556 -61.30 13.61 -21.38
CA GLY A 556 -60.72 14.89 -20.94
C GLY A 556 -59.64 14.74 -19.88
N GLU A 557 -59.84 13.85 -18.90
CA GLU A 557 -58.81 13.49 -17.92
C GLU A 557 -57.57 12.87 -18.57
N LEU A 558 -57.75 11.94 -19.51
CA LEU A 558 -56.65 11.30 -20.24
C LEU A 558 -55.88 12.31 -21.11
N GLN A 559 -56.57 13.24 -21.75
CA GLN A 559 -55.95 14.31 -22.53
C GLN A 559 -55.13 15.27 -21.64
N SER A 560 -55.66 15.62 -20.47
CA SER A 560 -54.93 16.41 -19.47
C SER A 560 -53.66 15.70 -18.97
N LYS A 561 -53.79 14.42 -18.57
CA LYS A 561 -52.67 13.57 -18.13
C LYS A 561 -51.61 13.38 -19.22
N LEU A 562 -52.00 13.33 -20.50
CA LEU A 562 -51.08 13.26 -21.63
C LEU A 562 -50.34 14.59 -21.86
N GLN A 563 -51.02 15.73 -21.72
CA GLN A 563 -50.40 17.05 -21.83
C GLN A 563 -49.42 17.30 -20.67
N GLU A 564 -49.80 16.97 -19.44
CA GLU A 564 -48.93 17.00 -18.26
C GLU A 564 -47.67 16.14 -18.49
N LYS A 565 -47.83 14.87 -18.86
CA LYS A 565 -46.71 13.97 -19.17
C LYS A 565 -45.80 14.53 -20.26
N THR A 566 -46.35 15.07 -21.34
CA THR A 566 -45.56 15.66 -22.44
C THR A 566 -44.72 16.84 -21.94
N SER A 567 -45.31 17.75 -21.15
CA SER A 567 -44.58 18.88 -20.57
C SER A 567 -43.50 18.46 -19.56
N LEU A 568 -43.73 17.37 -18.80
CA LEU A 568 -42.75 16.79 -17.90
C LEU A 568 -41.59 16.16 -18.68
N GLU A 569 -41.86 15.46 -19.77
CA GLU A 569 -40.86 14.85 -20.64
C GLU A 569 -39.96 15.92 -21.31
N GLU A 570 -40.56 17.03 -21.77
CA GLU A 570 -39.82 18.18 -22.29
C GLU A 570 -38.95 18.86 -21.22
N GLN A 571 -39.47 19.05 -19.99
CA GLN A 571 -38.69 19.55 -18.86
C GLN A 571 -37.52 18.62 -18.49
N MET A 572 -37.73 17.30 -18.48
CA MET A 572 -36.65 16.32 -18.21
C MET A 572 -35.59 16.36 -19.32
N LYS A 573 -35.98 16.49 -20.58
CA LYS A 573 -35.07 16.64 -21.72
C LYS A 573 -34.24 17.94 -21.62
N GLN A 574 -34.87 19.05 -21.20
CA GLN A 574 -34.16 20.31 -20.98
C GLN A 574 -33.15 20.21 -19.81
N LYS A 575 -33.56 19.59 -18.69
CA LYS A 575 -32.67 19.33 -17.54
C LYS A 575 -31.47 18.48 -17.93
N LEU A 576 -31.67 17.39 -18.68
CA LEU A 576 -30.59 16.53 -19.15
C LEU A 576 -29.54 17.31 -19.97
N LEU A 577 -29.97 18.20 -20.88
CA LEU A 577 -29.06 19.04 -21.66
C LEU A 577 -28.29 20.05 -20.79
N GLU A 578 -28.91 20.56 -19.73
CA GLU A 578 -28.28 21.47 -18.77
C GLU A 578 -27.28 20.74 -17.85
N GLU A 579 -27.61 19.54 -17.38
CA GLU A 579 -26.71 18.68 -16.60
C GLU A 579 -25.51 18.23 -17.44
N GLN A 580 -25.71 17.79 -18.68
CA GLN A 580 -24.62 17.42 -19.60
C GLN A 580 -23.67 18.61 -19.87
N PHE A 581 -24.21 19.82 -20.08
CA PHE A 581 -23.38 21.02 -20.22
C PHE A 581 -22.67 21.40 -18.91
N THR A 582 -23.29 21.18 -17.76
CA THR A 582 -22.67 21.42 -16.43
C THR A 582 -21.51 20.46 -16.18
N LEU A 583 -21.64 19.18 -16.55
CA LEU A 583 -20.55 18.18 -16.50
C LEU A 583 -19.39 18.56 -17.44
N LEU A 584 -19.70 19.12 -18.62
CA LEU A 584 -18.70 19.67 -19.52
C LEU A 584 -17.98 20.88 -18.90
N GLN A 585 -18.69 21.85 -18.32
CA GLN A 585 -18.06 23.00 -17.63
C GLN A 585 -17.20 22.59 -16.43
N GLY A 586 -17.61 21.57 -15.66
CA GLY A 586 -16.81 21.00 -14.59
C GLY A 586 -15.51 20.36 -15.10
N THR A 587 -15.60 19.54 -16.16
CA THR A 587 -14.45 18.88 -16.79
C THR A 587 -13.49 19.88 -17.44
N ILE A 588 -14.02 20.94 -18.06
CA ILE A 588 -13.24 22.06 -18.59
C ILE A 588 -12.50 22.79 -17.46
N THR A 589 -13.16 23.05 -16.34
CA THR A 589 -12.52 23.71 -15.18
C THR A 589 -11.36 22.90 -14.64
N GLU A 590 -11.49 21.57 -14.55
CA GLU A 590 -10.38 20.71 -14.13
C GLU A 590 -9.26 20.62 -15.19
N ALA A 591 -9.61 20.66 -16.48
CA ALA A 591 -8.62 20.78 -17.55
C ALA A 591 -7.87 22.13 -17.50
N GLU A 592 -8.53 23.23 -17.16
CA GLU A 592 -7.90 24.54 -16.93
C GLU A 592 -6.95 24.48 -15.73
N ASN A 593 -7.37 23.88 -14.60
CA ASN A 593 -6.52 23.67 -13.43
C ASN A 593 -5.24 22.91 -13.79
N ILE A 594 -5.36 21.76 -14.48
CA ILE A 594 -4.24 20.90 -14.88
C ILE A 594 -3.21 21.64 -15.75
N ILE A 595 -3.67 22.53 -16.64
CA ILE A 595 -2.78 23.33 -17.49
C ILE A 595 -2.15 24.50 -16.73
N GLN A 596 -2.89 25.16 -15.83
CA GLN A 596 -2.33 26.21 -14.96
C GLN A 596 -1.25 25.66 -14.02
N ASP A 597 -1.51 24.51 -13.40
CA ASP A 597 -0.54 23.74 -12.59
C ASP A 597 0.69 23.31 -13.40
N ALA A 598 0.58 23.14 -14.71
CA ALA A 598 1.71 22.83 -15.59
C ALA A 598 2.56 24.07 -15.88
N VAL A 599 1.94 25.23 -16.10
CA VAL A 599 2.65 26.50 -16.31
C VAL A 599 3.32 26.98 -15.04
N ALA A 600 2.67 26.91 -13.88
CA ALA A 600 3.24 27.36 -12.61
C ALA A 600 4.56 26.67 -12.27
N LYS A 601 4.80 25.46 -12.79
CA LYS A 601 6.06 24.71 -12.63
C LYS A 601 7.19 25.24 -13.51
N LEU A 602 6.93 25.96 -14.61
CA LEU A 602 7.98 26.63 -15.39
C LEU A 602 8.64 27.77 -14.60
N ASP A 603 7.94 28.31 -13.60
CA ASP A 603 8.39 29.40 -12.72
C ASP A 603 8.84 28.89 -11.33
N ASP A 604 8.84 27.56 -11.09
CA ASP A 604 9.29 26.94 -9.85
C ASP A 604 10.82 26.71 -9.86
N PRO A 605 11.60 27.32 -8.95
CA PRO A 605 13.05 27.09 -8.85
C PRO A 605 13.46 25.63 -8.64
N LEU A 606 12.57 24.78 -8.11
CA LEU A 606 12.80 23.34 -7.99
C LEU A 606 12.71 22.63 -9.35
N HIS A 607 11.90 23.13 -10.28
CA HIS A 607 11.75 22.56 -11.62
C HIS A 607 12.99 22.77 -12.50
N VAL A 608 13.78 23.83 -12.25
CA VAL A 608 15.09 24.05 -12.89
C VAL A 608 16.05 22.87 -12.68
N ARG A 609 15.81 22.04 -11.65
CA ARG A 609 16.58 20.82 -11.34
C ARG A 609 15.99 19.55 -11.96
N CYS A 610 14.86 19.64 -12.67
CA CYS A 610 14.27 18.55 -13.44
C CYS A 610 14.89 18.52 -14.84
N THR A 611 15.33 17.33 -15.27
CA THR A 611 15.91 17.12 -16.60
C THR A 611 15.11 16.09 -17.37
N SER A 612 14.88 16.33 -18.67
CA SER A 612 14.12 15.44 -19.54
C SER A 612 14.79 15.29 -20.90
N SER A 613 14.81 14.08 -21.45
CA SER A 613 15.49 13.81 -22.71
C SER A 613 14.65 14.26 -23.92
N PRO A 614 15.29 14.78 -25.00
CA PRO A 614 14.58 15.14 -26.23
C PRO A 614 13.73 14.00 -26.80
N ASP A 615 14.21 12.75 -26.71
CA ASP A 615 13.44 11.54 -27.07
C ASP A 615 12.10 11.40 -26.32
N TYR A 616 12.06 11.74 -25.03
CA TYR A 616 10.86 11.65 -24.21
C TYR A 616 9.92 12.84 -24.47
N LEU A 617 10.47 14.03 -24.70
CA LEU A 617 9.71 15.21 -25.15
C LEU A 617 9.00 14.95 -26.49
N ILE A 618 9.71 14.40 -27.48
CA ILE A 618 9.15 14.00 -28.79
C ILE A 618 7.92 13.11 -28.58
N SER A 619 8.07 12.04 -27.80
CA SER A 619 6.98 11.08 -27.54
C SER A 619 5.77 11.72 -26.86
N ARG A 620 5.96 12.73 -26.01
CA ARG A 620 4.86 13.48 -25.36
C ARG A 620 4.18 14.47 -26.30
N ALA A 621 4.95 15.18 -27.12
CA ALA A 621 4.39 16.06 -28.15
C ALA A 621 3.56 15.27 -29.18
N GLU A 622 4.07 14.13 -29.68
CA GLU A 622 3.34 13.21 -30.57
C GLU A 622 2.04 12.70 -29.96
N ALA A 623 2.08 12.22 -28.70
CA ALA A 623 0.89 11.76 -27.98
C ALA A 623 -0.16 12.87 -27.80
N THR A 624 0.27 14.13 -27.64
CA THR A 624 -0.62 15.29 -27.49
C THR A 624 -1.22 15.74 -28.82
N LEU A 625 -0.48 15.65 -29.93
CA LEU A 625 -1.05 15.86 -31.27
C LEU A 625 -2.19 14.85 -31.54
N GLY A 626 -1.97 13.59 -31.20
CA GLY A 626 -2.97 12.52 -31.30
C GLY A 626 -4.13 12.61 -30.29
N SER A 627 -4.03 13.40 -29.22
CA SER A 627 -5.16 13.69 -28.34
C SER A 627 -5.99 14.89 -28.84
N ILE A 628 -5.38 15.86 -29.53
CA ILE A 628 -6.09 16.96 -30.19
C ILE A 628 -7.06 16.46 -31.27
N ASP A 629 -6.71 15.42 -32.05
CA ASP A 629 -7.66 14.83 -33.01
C ASP A 629 -8.88 14.22 -32.32
N LYS A 630 -8.69 13.60 -31.15
CA LYS A 630 -9.79 13.04 -30.33
C LYS A 630 -10.67 14.13 -29.74
N VAL A 631 -10.08 15.24 -29.28
CA VAL A 631 -10.83 16.41 -28.78
C VAL A 631 -11.62 17.06 -29.92
N LYS A 632 -11.00 17.27 -31.09
CA LYS A 632 -11.67 17.84 -32.26
C LYS A 632 -12.84 16.96 -32.73
N LYS A 633 -12.66 15.63 -32.75
CA LYS A 633 -13.76 14.69 -33.02
C LYS A 633 -14.84 14.76 -31.94
N GLY A 634 -14.49 14.59 -30.66
CA GLY A 634 -15.46 14.60 -29.56
C GLY A 634 -16.24 15.90 -29.47
N HIS A 635 -15.65 17.03 -29.86
CA HIS A 635 -16.34 18.32 -29.94
C HIS A 635 -17.38 18.33 -31.06
N ALA A 636 -17.04 17.82 -32.26
CA ALA A 636 -18.00 17.68 -33.35
C ALA A 636 -19.13 16.69 -33.01
N ASP A 637 -18.81 15.55 -32.38
CA ASP A 637 -19.78 14.56 -31.92
C ASP A 637 -20.76 15.18 -30.88
N TYR A 638 -20.26 15.97 -29.93
CA TYR A 638 -21.09 16.68 -28.93
C TYR A 638 -21.94 17.81 -29.54
N LEU A 639 -21.43 18.54 -30.54
CA LEU A 639 -22.21 19.53 -31.28
C LEU A 639 -23.34 18.88 -32.10
N HIS A 640 -23.18 17.62 -32.51
CA HIS A 640 -24.23 16.85 -33.17
C HIS A 640 -25.26 16.28 -32.17
N ASN A 641 -24.82 15.84 -30.97
CA ASN A 641 -25.70 15.39 -29.90
C ASN A 641 -25.28 15.95 -28.52
N MET A 642 -25.87 17.08 -28.15
CA MET A 642 -25.63 17.71 -26.83
C MET A 642 -26.15 16.89 -25.64
N GLY A 643 -26.88 15.80 -25.87
CA GLY A 643 -27.32 14.85 -24.84
C GLY A 643 -26.25 13.86 -24.37
N ASP A 644 -25.11 13.76 -25.06
CA ASP A 644 -23.98 12.92 -24.65
C ASP A 644 -22.65 13.69 -24.71
N ALA A 645 -22.22 14.25 -23.58
CA ALA A 645 -20.91 14.87 -23.46
C ALA A 645 -19.77 13.84 -23.31
N GLY A 646 -20.06 12.55 -23.04
CA GLY A 646 -19.11 11.58 -22.50
C GLY A 646 -17.88 11.32 -23.37
N GLY A 647 -18.04 11.37 -24.70
CA GLY A 647 -16.93 11.30 -25.66
C GLY A 647 -15.99 12.51 -25.56
N LEU A 648 -16.55 13.73 -25.48
CA LEU A 648 -15.81 14.98 -25.32
C LEU A 648 -15.12 15.06 -23.95
N LEU A 649 -15.80 14.69 -22.85
CA LEU A 649 -15.21 14.72 -21.51
C LEU A 649 -13.93 13.88 -21.45
N ARG A 650 -14.00 12.64 -21.93
CA ARG A 650 -12.86 11.70 -21.94
C ARG A 650 -11.72 12.20 -22.83
N ALA A 651 -12.03 12.84 -23.95
CA ALA A 651 -11.03 13.43 -24.83
C ALA A 651 -10.34 14.63 -24.17
N LEU A 652 -11.10 15.53 -23.52
CA LEU A 652 -10.56 16.70 -22.81
C LEU A 652 -9.65 16.31 -21.65
N THR A 653 -10.04 15.32 -20.82
CA THR A 653 -9.18 14.82 -19.73
C THR A 653 -7.90 14.17 -20.25
N GLN A 654 -7.96 13.41 -21.36
CA GLN A 654 -6.74 12.88 -21.99
C GLN A 654 -5.86 14.00 -22.57
N PHE A 655 -6.46 15.02 -23.16
CA PHE A 655 -5.72 16.16 -23.71
C PHE A 655 -5.04 17.00 -22.64
N SER A 656 -5.74 17.38 -21.56
CA SER A 656 -5.16 18.24 -20.52
C SER A 656 -3.94 17.63 -19.85
N HIS A 657 -3.99 16.34 -19.51
CA HIS A 657 -2.84 15.62 -18.95
C HIS A 657 -1.66 15.52 -19.93
N LEU A 658 -1.90 15.24 -21.22
CA LEU A 658 -0.83 15.10 -22.21
C LEU A 658 -0.19 16.45 -22.59
N ALA A 659 -1.00 17.51 -22.69
CA ALA A 659 -0.50 18.87 -22.87
C ALA A 659 0.30 19.35 -21.65
N ALA A 660 -0.18 19.08 -20.43
CA ALA A 660 0.57 19.35 -19.19
C ALA A 660 1.90 18.58 -19.14
N ASP A 661 1.90 17.29 -19.47
CA ASP A 661 3.13 16.48 -19.60
C ASP A 661 4.10 17.11 -20.61
N THR A 662 3.60 17.60 -21.75
CA THR A 662 4.41 18.21 -22.81
C THR A 662 4.99 19.57 -22.40
N ILE A 663 4.22 20.40 -21.70
CA ILE A 663 4.66 21.70 -21.14
C ILE A 663 5.78 21.50 -20.11
N ILE A 664 5.58 20.58 -19.16
CA ILE A 664 6.54 20.26 -18.09
C ILE A 664 7.82 19.65 -18.69
N ASN A 665 7.69 18.66 -19.58
CA ASN A 665 8.86 18.01 -20.18
C ASN A 665 9.59 18.91 -21.18
N GLY A 666 8.91 19.83 -21.86
CA GLY A 666 9.57 20.82 -22.73
C GLY A 666 10.48 21.74 -21.91
N SER A 667 9.98 22.27 -20.80
CA SER A 667 10.80 23.06 -19.86
C SER A 667 11.94 22.22 -19.25
N ALA A 668 11.69 20.98 -18.83
CA ALA A 668 12.74 20.10 -18.29
C ALA A 668 13.77 19.64 -19.35
N THR A 669 13.44 19.72 -20.64
CA THR A 669 14.41 19.56 -21.74
C THR A 669 15.16 20.86 -22.03
N ALA A 670 14.51 22.02 -21.90
CA ALA A 670 15.14 23.33 -22.05
C ALA A 670 16.32 23.53 -21.07
N HIS A 671 16.21 23.06 -19.83
CA HIS A 671 17.30 23.10 -18.84
C HIS A 671 18.56 22.29 -19.23
N MET A 672 18.50 21.48 -20.29
CA MET A 672 19.62 20.71 -20.85
C MET A 672 19.93 21.09 -22.32
N ALA A 673 19.31 22.15 -22.85
CA ALA A 673 19.44 22.59 -24.23
C ALA A 673 20.40 23.80 -24.36
N PRO A 674 20.99 24.03 -25.55
CA PRO A 674 21.65 25.31 -25.84
C PRO A 674 20.67 26.48 -25.71
N THR A 675 21.14 27.65 -25.26
CA THR A 675 20.31 28.78 -24.82
C THR A 675 19.20 29.17 -25.82
N ASP A 676 19.51 29.34 -27.10
CA ASP A 676 18.51 29.62 -28.15
C ASP A 676 17.37 28.59 -28.18
N HIS A 677 17.71 27.30 -28.11
CA HIS A 677 16.71 26.23 -28.12
C HIS A 677 15.98 26.16 -26.78
N ALA A 678 16.64 26.47 -25.65
CA ALA A 678 16.01 26.52 -24.33
C ALA A 678 14.96 27.64 -24.24
N ASP A 679 15.29 28.83 -24.74
CA ASP A 679 14.39 29.99 -24.77
C ASP A 679 13.21 29.74 -25.71
N ARG A 680 13.48 29.33 -26.96
CA ARG A 680 12.45 28.94 -27.94
C ARG A 680 11.52 27.85 -27.39
N LEU A 681 12.06 26.84 -26.71
CA LEU A 681 11.26 25.75 -26.15
C LEU A 681 10.41 26.21 -24.96
N THR A 682 10.95 27.05 -24.09
CA THR A 682 10.22 27.63 -22.94
C THR A 682 9.10 28.57 -23.40
N GLU A 683 9.36 29.42 -24.41
CA GLU A 683 8.34 30.27 -25.03
C GLU A 683 7.20 29.43 -25.61
N ASN A 684 7.52 28.39 -26.40
CA ASN A 684 6.50 27.53 -26.99
C ASN A 684 5.74 26.71 -25.93
N CYS A 685 6.35 26.33 -24.81
CA CYS A 685 5.63 25.71 -23.69
C CYS A 685 4.61 26.67 -23.05
N ARG A 686 4.98 27.95 -22.80
CA ARG A 686 4.03 28.96 -22.30
C ARG A 686 2.94 29.26 -23.32
N GLY A 687 3.29 29.40 -24.60
CA GLY A 687 2.34 29.58 -25.70
C GLY A 687 1.34 28.43 -25.84
N CYS A 688 1.80 27.18 -25.69
CA CYS A 688 0.95 25.98 -25.73
C CYS A 688 -0.12 26.04 -24.63
N ALA A 689 0.26 26.44 -23.42
CA ALA A 689 -0.69 26.62 -22.32
C ALA A 689 -1.68 27.76 -22.56
N THR A 690 -1.21 28.93 -23.01
CA THR A 690 -2.09 30.08 -23.31
C THR A 690 -3.15 29.73 -24.36
N GLN A 691 -2.77 29.05 -25.45
CA GLN A 691 -3.73 28.59 -26.46
C GLN A 691 -4.66 27.49 -25.92
N SER A 692 -4.16 26.59 -25.07
CA SER A 692 -4.98 25.55 -24.42
C SER A 692 -6.04 26.15 -23.49
N LEU A 693 -5.67 27.14 -22.67
CA LEU A 693 -6.59 27.81 -21.75
C LEU A 693 -7.61 28.67 -22.50
N GLN A 694 -7.23 29.35 -23.58
CA GLN A 694 -8.18 30.10 -24.40
C GLN A 694 -9.19 29.16 -25.09
N TYR A 695 -8.73 28.04 -25.66
CA TYR A 695 -9.61 27.02 -26.24
C TYR A 695 -10.59 26.41 -25.21
N LEU A 696 -10.10 26.08 -24.00
CA LEU A 696 -10.93 25.57 -22.91
C LEU A 696 -11.99 26.59 -22.47
N LYS A 697 -11.61 27.86 -22.33
CA LYS A 697 -12.51 28.99 -22.04
C LYS A 697 -13.57 29.18 -23.13
N ASP A 698 -13.23 29.00 -24.40
CA ASP A 698 -14.19 29.09 -25.51
C ASP A 698 -15.18 27.92 -25.52
N LEU A 699 -14.77 26.71 -25.14
CA LEU A 699 -15.70 25.60 -24.88
C LEU A 699 -16.60 25.85 -23.66
N LYS A 700 -16.14 26.63 -22.67
CA LYS A 700 -16.81 26.84 -21.38
C LYS A 700 -18.11 27.64 -21.47
N SER A 701 -18.34 28.35 -22.57
CA SER A 701 -19.51 29.21 -22.78
C SER A 701 -20.34 28.80 -24.00
N LYS A 702 -21.68 28.70 -23.82
CA LYS A 702 -22.63 28.34 -24.87
C LYS A 702 -22.55 29.27 -26.11
N ALA A 703 -22.08 30.51 -25.94
CA ALA A 703 -21.95 31.49 -27.03
C ALA A 703 -20.69 31.31 -27.90
N THR A 704 -19.65 30.67 -27.37
CA THR A 704 -18.35 30.47 -28.04
C THR A 704 -18.10 29.01 -28.43
N LEU A 705 -18.79 28.06 -27.80
CA LEU A 705 -18.67 26.60 -28.01
C LEU A 705 -18.53 26.23 -29.50
N GLN A 706 -19.49 26.62 -30.36
CA GLN A 706 -19.48 26.31 -31.79
C GLN A 706 -18.26 26.84 -32.58
N LYS A 707 -17.49 27.78 -32.01
CA LYS A 707 -16.34 28.44 -32.66
C LYS A 707 -14.98 28.00 -32.10
N ALA A 708 -14.96 27.15 -31.07
CA ALA A 708 -13.73 26.68 -30.45
C ALA A 708 -13.00 25.66 -31.34
N ASP A 709 -11.80 25.99 -31.82
CA ASP A 709 -10.94 25.12 -32.65
C ASP A 709 -9.53 24.96 -32.04
N PRO A 710 -9.05 23.74 -31.76
CA PRO A 710 -7.73 23.51 -31.15
C PRO A 710 -6.54 23.66 -32.13
N ALA A 711 -6.75 24.20 -33.33
CA ALA A 711 -5.70 24.32 -34.36
C ALA A 711 -4.48 25.15 -33.92
N ALA A 712 -4.68 26.22 -33.15
CA ALA A 712 -3.58 27.03 -32.62
C ALA A 712 -2.66 26.22 -31.68
N ILE A 713 -3.24 25.33 -30.87
CA ILE A 713 -2.51 24.45 -29.96
C ILE A 713 -1.67 23.43 -30.75
N ARG A 714 -2.24 22.85 -31.82
CA ARG A 714 -1.55 21.92 -32.73
C ARG A 714 -0.27 22.53 -33.30
N ILE A 715 -0.34 23.76 -33.79
CA ILE A 715 0.81 24.46 -34.40
C ILE A 715 1.94 24.63 -33.37
N ILE A 716 1.63 24.97 -32.11
CA ILE A 716 2.67 25.15 -31.08
C ILE A 716 3.28 23.81 -30.66
N ILE A 717 2.48 22.75 -30.50
CA ILE A 717 3.02 21.42 -30.18
C ILE A 717 3.87 20.87 -31.34
N GLN A 718 3.55 21.19 -32.59
CA GLN A 718 4.42 20.88 -33.73
C GLN A 718 5.77 21.61 -33.66
N LYS A 719 5.83 22.85 -33.15
CA LYS A 719 7.09 23.55 -32.88
C LYS A 719 7.89 22.90 -31.73
N ILE A 720 7.22 22.51 -30.64
CA ILE A 720 7.83 21.78 -29.51
C ILE A 720 8.42 20.44 -29.98
N LEU A 721 7.66 19.70 -30.80
CA LEU A 721 8.10 18.43 -31.42
C LEU A 721 9.34 18.64 -32.29
N HIS A 722 9.35 19.69 -33.12
CA HIS A 722 10.48 19.99 -33.99
C HIS A 722 11.74 20.37 -33.20
N LEU A 723 11.62 21.25 -32.19
CA LEU A 723 12.71 21.56 -31.26
C LEU A 723 13.26 20.30 -30.56
N GLY A 724 12.38 19.39 -30.14
CA GLY A 724 12.79 18.08 -29.59
C GLY A 724 13.56 17.21 -30.59
N GLN A 725 13.26 17.30 -31.88
CA GLN A 725 14.01 16.63 -32.96
C GLN A 725 15.35 17.31 -33.24
N GLU A 726 15.41 18.65 -33.25
CA GLU A 726 16.67 19.42 -33.39
C GLU A 726 17.66 19.10 -32.24
N LEU A 727 17.14 18.93 -31.01
CA LEU A 727 17.91 18.63 -29.80
C LEU A 727 18.38 17.17 -29.67
N ARG A 728 18.02 16.26 -30.58
CA ARG A 728 18.55 14.88 -30.54
C ARG A 728 20.07 14.90 -30.77
N PRO A 729 20.88 14.22 -29.92
CA PRO A 729 22.30 14.03 -30.18
C PRO A 729 22.51 13.36 -31.54
N LYS A 730 23.20 14.06 -32.46
CA LYS A 730 23.64 13.49 -33.73
C LYS A 730 24.82 12.57 -33.44
N SER A 731 24.57 11.28 -33.28
CA SER A 731 25.62 10.30 -33.04
C SER A 731 26.57 10.25 -34.24
N MET A 732 27.87 10.38 -33.96
CA MET A 732 28.92 10.14 -34.95
C MET A 732 29.14 8.64 -35.14
N ASP A 733 29.40 8.24 -36.39
CA ASP A 733 30.11 7.03 -36.79
C ASP A 733 29.62 5.66 -36.28
N VAL A 734 28.31 5.40 -36.40
CA VAL A 734 27.85 4.11 -36.93
C VAL A 734 26.75 4.36 -37.98
N ARG A 735 26.88 3.78 -39.18
CA ARG A 735 25.79 3.80 -40.17
C ARG A 735 24.65 2.93 -39.65
N GLN A 736 23.43 3.49 -39.56
CA GLN A 736 22.29 2.83 -38.94
C GLN A 736 21.94 1.48 -39.61
N ASP A 737 22.24 1.33 -40.90
CA ASP A 737 22.02 0.10 -41.68
C ASP A 737 22.89 -1.10 -41.23
N GLU A 738 24.08 -0.84 -40.66
CA GLU A 738 25.03 -1.88 -40.22
C GLU A 738 24.75 -2.36 -38.79
N LEU A 739 23.99 -1.57 -38.02
CA LEU A 739 23.78 -1.79 -36.58
C LEU A 739 22.99 -3.07 -36.26
N GLY A 740 22.15 -3.53 -37.19
CA GLY A 740 21.36 -4.76 -37.04
C GLY A 740 22.20 -6.04 -37.11
N ASP A 741 23.15 -6.13 -38.05
CA ASP A 741 24.06 -7.28 -38.15
C ASP A 741 25.03 -7.33 -36.96
N LEU A 742 25.34 -6.17 -36.37
CA LEU A 742 26.26 -6.05 -35.25
C LEU A 742 25.69 -6.65 -33.95
N VAL A 743 24.37 -6.65 -33.74
CA VAL A 743 23.76 -7.31 -32.56
C VAL A 743 24.00 -8.82 -32.59
N ASP A 744 23.57 -9.49 -33.66
CA ASP A 744 23.67 -10.95 -33.78
C ASP A 744 25.14 -11.39 -33.78
N LYS A 745 26.02 -10.62 -34.44
CA LYS A 745 27.47 -10.85 -34.41
C LYS A 745 28.06 -10.74 -33.00
N GLU A 746 27.68 -9.73 -32.23
CA GLU A 746 28.23 -9.51 -30.88
C GLU A 746 27.69 -10.50 -29.85
N MET A 747 26.39 -10.84 -29.93
CA MET A 747 25.80 -11.89 -29.10
C MET A 747 26.45 -13.26 -29.39
N ALA A 748 26.75 -13.56 -30.66
CA ALA A 748 27.49 -14.76 -31.04
C ALA A 748 28.95 -14.74 -30.55
N ALA A 749 29.66 -13.62 -30.69
CA ALA A 749 31.02 -13.45 -30.18
C ALA A 749 31.09 -13.61 -28.65
N THR A 750 30.12 -13.04 -27.93
CA THR A 750 29.96 -13.20 -26.49
C THR A 750 29.75 -14.67 -26.11
N SER A 751 28.89 -15.39 -26.82
CA SER A 751 28.66 -16.82 -26.58
C SER A 751 29.91 -17.67 -26.86
N ALA A 752 30.66 -17.36 -27.92
CA ALA A 752 31.91 -18.04 -28.26
C ALA A 752 33.01 -17.79 -27.22
N ALA A 753 33.13 -16.57 -26.70
CA ALA A 753 34.05 -16.25 -25.62
C ALA A 753 33.76 -17.04 -24.34
N ILE A 754 32.48 -17.24 -23.99
CA ILE A 754 32.07 -18.05 -22.82
C ILE A 754 32.36 -19.55 -23.06
N GLU A 755 32.18 -20.06 -24.28
CA GLU A 755 32.48 -21.46 -24.59
C GLU A 755 33.99 -21.76 -24.60
N GLU A 756 34.81 -20.84 -25.14
CA GLU A 756 36.27 -20.90 -25.00
C GLU A 756 36.72 -20.76 -23.54
N ALA A 757 36.05 -19.91 -22.75
CA ALA A 757 36.32 -19.75 -21.32
C ALA A 757 36.11 -21.06 -20.54
N VAL A 758 34.99 -21.76 -20.76
CA VAL A 758 34.76 -23.10 -20.17
C VAL A 758 35.84 -24.08 -20.62
N ARG A 759 36.16 -24.11 -21.92
CA ARG A 759 37.17 -25.01 -22.49
C ARG A 759 38.54 -24.84 -21.82
N ARG A 760 38.97 -23.60 -21.57
CA ARG A 760 40.22 -23.29 -20.85
C ARG A 760 40.18 -23.68 -19.38
N ILE A 761 39.08 -23.45 -18.66
CA ILE A 761 38.98 -23.86 -17.25
C ILE A 761 39.08 -25.39 -17.13
N ASP A 762 38.50 -26.15 -18.07
CA ASP A 762 38.66 -27.61 -18.12
C ASP A 762 40.12 -28.03 -18.46
N GLU A 763 40.82 -27.30 -19.34
CA GLU A 763 42.27 -27.51 -19.58
C GLU A 763 43.11 -27.24 -18.32
N MET A 764 42.87 -26.11 -17.65
CA MET A 764 43.52 -25.71 -16.39
C MET A 764 43.26 -26.71 -15.27
N MET A 765 42.03 -27.24 -15.14
CA MET A 765 41.69 -28.26 -14.14
C MET A 765 42.46 -29.56 -14.39
N ASN A 766 42.60 -29.97 -15.65
CA ASN A 766 43.40 -31.14 -16.01
C ASN A 766 44.91 -30.91 -15.89
N GLN A 767 45.39 -29.66 -15.88
CA GLN A 767 46.79 -29.32 -15.64
C GLN A 767 47.10 -29.22 -14.13
N ALA A 768 46.24 -28.57 -13.34
CA ALA A 768 46.36 -28.50 -11.88
C ALA A 768 46.46 -29.89 -11.23
N ARG A 769 45.72 -30.88 -11.74
CA ARG A 769 45.78 -32.30 -11.35
C ARG A 769 47.12 -33.01 -11.58
N LYS A 770 48.00 -32.45 -12.43
CA LYS A 770 49.37 -32.96 -12.67
C LYS A 770 50.39 -32.21 -11.83
N ASP A 771 50.21 -30.89 -11.72
CA ASP A 771 51.23 -29.98 -11.22
C ASP A 771 51.08 -29.65 -9.72
N THR A 772 49.93 -29.99 -9.10
CA THR A 772 49.64 -29.75 -7.68
C THR A 772 49.07 -30.99 -6.98
N SER A 773 49.27 -31.08 -5.66
CA SER A 773 48.84 -32.21 -4.83
C SER A 773 48.46 -31.76 -3.41
N GLY A 774 47.67 -32.58 -2.70
CA GLY A 774 47.23 -32.28 -1.33
C GLY A 774 46.21 -31.12 -1.29
N VAL A 775 46.20 -30.36 -0.19
CA VAL A 775 45.28 -29.22 0.03
C VAL A 775 45.30 -28.23 -1.13
N LYS A 776 46.48 -28.00 -1.72
CA LYS A 776 46.69 -27.11 -2.87
C LYS A 776 45.89 -27.54 -4.12
N LEU A 777 45.79 -28.85 -4.37
CA LEU A 777 44.95 -29.37 -5.45
C LEU A 777 43.45 -29.23 -5.12
N GLU A 778 43.05 -29.51 -3.87
CA GLU A 778 41.65 -29.39 -3.43
C GLU A 778 41.13 -27.94 -3.55
N VAL A 779 41.96 -26.96 -3.16
CA VAL A 779 41.66 -25.53 -3.33
C VAL A 779 41.54 -25.16 -4.81
N ASN A 780 42.51 -25.56 -5.64
CA ASN A 780 42.50 -25.26 -7.07
C ASN A 780 41.28 -25.89 -7.77
N GLU A 781 40.94 -27.16 -7.48
CA GLU A 781 39.72 -27.79 -8.01
C GLU A 781 38.45 -27.09 -7.53
N ARG A 782 38.35 -26.69 -6.25
CA ARG A 782 37.19 -25.98 -5.69
C ARG A 782 36.97 -24.64 -6.40
N ILE A 783 38.02 -23.86 -6.60
CA ILE A 783 37.96 -22.58 -7.31
C ILE A 783 37.54 -22.81 -8.78
N LEU A 784 38.23 -23.68 -9.52
CA LEU A 784 37.94 -23.89 -10.95
C LEU A 784 36.54 -24.46 -11.20
N ASN A 785 36.04 -25.38 -10.36
CA ASN A 785 34.65 -25.85 -10.46
C ASN A 785 33.65 -24.69 -10.30
N SER A 786 33.88 -23.78 -9.34
CA SER A 786 33.01 -22.62 -9.14
C SER A 786 33.04 -21.64 -10.33
N CYS A 787 34.20 -21.43 -10.95
CA CYS A 787 34.35 -20.63 -12.16
C CYS A 787 33.63 -21.27 -13.36
N THR A 788 33.74 -22.59 -13.52
CA THR A 788 33.04 -23.34 -14.57
C THR A 788 31.51 -23.27 -14.41
N ASP A 789 30.97 -23.36 -13.19
CA ASP A 789 29.53 -23.23 -12.94
C ASP A 789 29.02 -21.79 -13.14
N LEU A 790 29.84 -20.78 -12.81
CA LEU A 790 29.56 -19.39 -13.19
C LEU A 790 29.47 -19.23 -14.72
N MET A 791 30.42 -19.77 -15.50
CA MET A 791 30.36 -19.71 -16.97
C MET A 791 29.14 -20.42 -17.55
N LYS A 792 28.74 -21.58 -17.01
CA LYS A 792 27.48 -22.26 -17.39
C LYS A 792 26.27 -21.35 -17.15
N ALA A 793 26.19 -20.69 -15.99
CA ALA A 793 25.10 -19.77 -15.67
C ALA A 793 25.06 -18.55 -16.63
N ILE A 794 26.22 -18.00 -16.98
CA ILE A 794 26.34 -16.87 -17.91
C ILE A 794 25.97 -17.28 -19.34
N ARG A 795 26.38 -18.46 -19.79
CA ARG A 795 25.95 -19.02 -21.09
C ARG A 795 24.43 -19.11 -21.20
N MET A 796 23.76 -19.60 -20.15
CA MET A 796 22.30 -19.65 -20.08
C MET A 796 21.65 -18.26 -20.08
N LEU A 797 22.29 -17.26 -19.48
CA LEU A 797 21.83 -15.87 -19.49
C LEU A 797 21.94 -15.23 -20.88
N VAL A 798 23.06 -15.45 -21.59
CA VAL A 798 23.27 -14.95 -22.95
C VAL A 798 22.25 -15.59 -23.92
N ILE A 799 22.03 -16.90 -23.84
CA ILE A 799 20.98 -17.59 -24.61
C ILE A 799 19.58 -17.00 -24.31
N ALA A 800 19.23 -16.83 -23.03
CA ALA A 800 17.93 -16.27 -22.63
C ALA A 800 17.76 -14.79 -23.06
N SER A 801 18.85 -14.02 -23.14
CA SER A 801 18.85 -12.66 -23.70
C SER A 801 18.58 -12.71 -25.20
N THR A 802 19.33 -13.53 -25.95
CA THR A 802 19.17 -13.70 -27.41
C THR A 802 17.75 -14.12 -27.77
N ASP A 803 17.15 -15.07 -27.04
CA ASP A 803 15.79 -15.52 -27.34
C ASP A 803 14.71 -14.49 -26.97
N LEU A 804 14.94 -13.65 -25.94
CA LEU A 804 14.09 -12.50 -25.65
C LEU A 804 14.21 -11.41 -26.72
N GLN A 805 15.41 -11.14 -27.23
CA GLN A 805 15.62 -10.21 -28.34
C GLN A 805 14.83 -10.63 -29.58
N LYS A 806 14.85 -11.91 -29.95
CA LYS A 806 14.03 -12.46 -31.04
C LYS A 806 12.54 -12.17 -30.83
N GLU A 807 11.99 -12.41 -29.63
CA GLU A 807 10.58 -12.15 -29.31
C GLU A 807 10.21 -10.66 -29.42
N ILE A 808 11.09 -9.77 -28.96
CA ILE A 808 10.94 -8.31 -29.06
C ILE A 808 10.89 -7.87 -30.53
N VAL A 809 11.78 -8.41 -31.36
CA VAL A 809 11.85 -8.10 -32.80
C VAL A 809 10.62 -8.66 -33.53
N GLU A 810 10.26 -9.93 -33.26
CA GLU A 810 9.10 -10.61 -33.85
C GLU A 810 7.78 -9.88 -33.56
N GLY A 811 7.55 -9.50 -32.30
CA GLY A 811 6.35 -8.74 -31.89
C GLY A 811 6.39 -7.25 -32.25
N GLY A 812 7.59 -6.65 -32.35
CA GLY A 812 7.76 -5.21 -32.48
C GLY A 812 7.97 -4.67 -33.90
N ARG A 813 8.42 -5.48 -34.86
CA ARG A 813 8.80 -4.99 -36.21
C ARG A 813 7.62 -4.72 -37.15
N GLY A 814 6.49 -5.40 -36.98
CA GLY A 814 5.39 -5.38 -37.94
C GLY A 814 5.86 -5.80 -39.34
N ALA A 815 5.70 -4.91 -40.33
CA ALA A 815 6.16 -5.14 -41.71
C ALA A 815 7.66 -4.86 -41.94
N ALA A 816 8.38 -4.26 -40.99
CA ALA A 816 9.79 -3.92 -41.14
C ALA A 816 10.71 -5.16 -41.06
N THR A 817 11.90 -5.07 -41.67
CA THR A 817 12.95 -6.08 -41.49
C THR A 817 13.57 -6.01 -40.08
N ILE A 818 14.28 -7.08 -39.70
CA ILE A 818 15.02 -7.16 -38.42
C ILE A 818 16.04 -6.01 -38.30
N LYS A 819 16.78 -5.74 -39.39
CA LYS A 819 17.78 -4.67 -39.44
C LYS A 819 17.16 -3.29 -39.25
N GLU A 820 16.06 -2.99 -39.96
CA GLU A 820 15.31 -1.75 -39.77
C GLU A 820 14.79 -1.59 -38.34
N PHE A 821 14.35 -2.66 -37.68
CA PHE A 821 13.88 -2.58 -36.30
C PHE A 821 15.03 -2.17 -35.35
N TYR A 822 16.21 -2.76 -35.49
CA TYR A 822 17.39 -2.37 -34.71
C TYR A 822 17.89 -0.95 -35.07
N ALA A 823 17.86 -0.56 -36.34
CA ALA A 823 18.23 0.78 -36.80
C ALA A 823 17.29 1.87 -36.21
N ARG A 824 15.97 1.66 -36.31
CA ARG A 824 14.93 2.56 -35.73
C ARG A 824 15.01 2.67 -34.20
N ASN A 825 15.71 1.74 -33.54
CA ASN A 825 15.90 1.71 -32.08
C ASN A 825 17.39 1.90 -31.68
N SER A 826 18.20 2.58 -32.50
CA SER A 826 19.67 2.62 -32.40
C SER A 826 20.23 2.68 -30.97
N ARG A 827 19.79 3.63 -30.13
CA ARG A 827 20.28 3.80 -28.74
C ARG A 827 20.07 2.58 -27.83
N TRP A 828 19.03 1.78 -28.09
CA TRP A 828 18.79 0.52 -27.39
C TRP A 828 19.71 -0.58 -27.93
N THR A 829 19.85 -0.64 -29.26
CA THR A 829 20.74 -1.55 -29.99
C THR A 829 22.22 -1.35 -29.60
N GLU A 830 22.68 -0.10 -29.51
CA GLU A 830 24.01 0.30 -29.04
C GLU A 830 24.25 -0.15 -27.59
N GLY A 831 23.30 0.11 -26.69
CA GLY A 831 23.39 -0.30 -25.28
C GLY A 831 23.38 -1.83 -25.09
N LEU A 832 22.71 -2.56 -25.97
CA LEU A 832 22.66 -4.02 -26.01
C LEU A 832 24.01 -4.61 -26.49
N ILE A 833 24.57 -4.10 -27.59
CA ILE A 833 25.90 -4.46 -28.10
C ILE A 833 27.00 -4.15 -27.07
N SER A 834 26.94 -2.98 -26.43
CA SER A 834 27.90 -2.57 -25.38
C SER A 834 27.85 -3.52 -24.17
N ALA A 835 26.65 -3.90 -23.73
CA ALA A 835 26.50 -4.84 -22.61
C ALA A 835 26.94 -6.27 -22.97
N ALA A 836 26.74 -6.72 -24.22
CA ALA A 836 27.24 -8.00 -24.70
C ALA A 836 28.78 -8.04 -24.66
N LYS A 837 29.45 -6.99 -25.19
CA LYS A 837 30.91 -6.82 -25.13
C LYS A 837 31.46 -6.92 -23.71
N ALA A 838 30.83 -6.22 -22.75
CA ALA A 838 31.26 -6.25 -21.35
C ALA A 838 31.20 -7.67 -20.76
N VAL A 839 30.15 -8.45 -21.07
CA VAL A 839 30.03 -9.86 -20.66
C VAL A 839 31.10 -10.74 -21.32
N GLY A 840 31.38 -10.56 -22.61
CA GLY A 840 32.40 -11.34 -23.33
C GLY A 840 33.83 -11.06 -22.85
N TRP A 841 34.17 -9.80 -22.59
CA TRP A 841 35.44 -9.42 -21.99
C TRP A 841 35.56 -9.95 -20.56
N GLY A 842 34.55 -9.74 -19.71
CA GLY A 842 34.55 -10.23 -18.33
C GLY A 842 34.70 -11.76 -18.25
N ALA A 843 34.11 -12.51 -19.20
CA ALA A 843 34.29 -13.95 -19.31
C ALA A 843 35.74 -14.36 -19.62
N THR A 844 36.48 -13.53 -20.36
CA THR A 844 37.90 -13.77 -20.67
C THR A 844 38.78 -13.43 -19.46
N GLU A 845 38.59 -12.24 -18.87
CA GLU A 845 39.37 -11.76 -17.72
C GLU A 845 39.20 -12.67 -16.48
N MET A 846 38.00 -13.23 -16.28
CA MET A 846 37.72 -14.24 -15.24
C MET A 846 38.60 -15.49 -15.38
N VAL A 847 38.81 -15.99 -16.59
CA VAL A 847 39.67 -17.17 -16.83
C VAL A 847 41.13 -16.82 -16.66
N GLU A 848 41.58 -15.67 -17.18
CA GLU A 848 42.96 -15.24 -17.01
C GLU A 848 43.30 -14.99 -15.53
N SER A 849 42.36 -14.48 -14.73
CA SER A 849 42.52 -14.36 -13.27
C SER A 849 42.52 -15.73 -12.57
N ALA A 850 41.67 -16.67 -12.97
CA ALA A 850 41.67 -18.03 -12.41
C ALA A 850 42.96 -18.80 -12.74
N ASP A 851 43.52 -18.62 -13.94
CA ASP A 851 44.80 -19.21 -14.36
C ASP A 851 45.98 -18.65 -13.53
N LYS A 852 46.06 -17.32 -13.40
CA LYS A 852 47.06 -16.66 -12.53
C LYS A 852 46.99 -17.14 -11.07
N VAL A 853 45.79 -17.40 -10.53
CA VAL A 853 45.60 -17.94 -9.17
C VAL A 853 46.08 -19.40 -9.08
N VAL A 854 45.73 -20.27 -10.04
CA VAL A 854 46.13 -21.68 -10.06
C VAL A 854 47.64 -21.87 -10.32
N LEU A 855 48.26 -20.96 -11.08
CA LEU A 855 49.70 -20.88 -11.28
C LEU A 855 50.44 -20.19 -10.13
N HIS A 856 49.71 -19.61 -9.17
CA HIS A 856 50.23 -18.82 -8.05
C HIS A 856 51.10 -17.62 -8.48
N THR A 857 50.74 -17.01 -9.62
CA THR A 857 51.38 -15.82 -10.21
C THR A 857 50.53 -14.55 -10.08
N GLY A 858 49.25 -14.67 -9.73
CA GLY A 858 48.34 -13.55 -9.43
C GLY A 858 47.61 -13.70 -8.09
N LYS A 859 46.71 -12.76 -7.81
CA LYS A 859 46.11 -12.58 -6.48
C LYS A 859 44.70 -13.13 -6.38
N TYR A 860 44.33 -13.65 -5.22
CA TYR A 860 42.96 -14.09 -4.92
C TYR A 860 41.96 -12.92 -5.02
N GLU A 861 42.38 -11.71 -4.68
CA GLU A 861 41.59 -10.48 -4.80
C GLU A 861 41.26 -10.11 -6.25
N GLU A 862 42.13 -10.42 -7.23
CA GLU A 862 41.90 -10.16 -8.65
C GLU A 862 40.71 -11.00 -9.16
N LEU A 863 40.69 -12.29 -8.81
CA LEU A 863 39.60 -13.21 -9.13
C LEU A 863 38.27 -12.81 -8.46
N ILE A 864 38.32 -12.31 -7.21
CA ILE A 864 37.15 -11.76 -6.51
C ILE A 864 36.59 -10.53 -7.23
N VAL A 865 37.44 -9.60 -7.67
CA VAL A 865 37.03 -8.41 -8.43
C VAL A 865 36.43 -8.79 -9.78
N CYS A 866 37.04 -9.71 -10.53
CA CYS A 866 36.50 -10.21 -11.79
C CYS A 866 35.11 -10.86 -11.62
N SER A 867 34.88 -11.57 -10.51
CA SER A 867 33.56 -12.17 -10.20
C SER A 867 32.47 -11.11 -9.97
N HIS A 868 32.82 -9.97 -9.37
CA HIS A 868 31.90 -8.85 -9.23
C HIS A 868 31.65 -8.11 -10.55
N GLU A 869 32.68 -7.91 -11.37
CA GLU A 869 32.55 -7.17 -12.65
C GLU A 869 31.76 -7.95 -13.72
N ILE A 870 31.93 -9.28 -13.78
CA ILE A 870 31.15 -10.13 -14.71
C ILE A 870 29.67 -10.23 -14.26
N ALA A 871 29.39 -10.21 -12.95
CA ALA A 871 28.03 -10.11 -12.41
C ALA A 871 27.39 -8.74 -12.70
N ALA A 872 28.15 -7.65 -12.64
CA ALA A 872 27.69 -6.31 -13.03
C ALA A 872 27.39 -6.22 -14.54
N SER A 873 28.31 -6.72 -15.38
CA SER A 873 28.18 -6.74 -16.84
C SER A 873 26.95 -7.55 -17.30
N THR A 874 26.71 -8.71 -16.68
CA THR A 874 25.52 -9.51 -16.99
C THR A 874 24.22 -8.87 -16.49
N ALA A 875 24.24 -8.17 -15.36
CA ALA A 875 23.11 -7.35 -14.92
C ALA A 875 22.81 -6.19 -15.89
N GLN A 876 23.85 -5.57 -16.48
CA GLN A 876 23.70 -4.56 -17.53
C GLN A 876 23.06 -5.16 -18.80
N LEU A 877 23.49 -6.35 -19.24
CA LEU A 877 22.90 -7.04 -20.39
C LEU A 877 21.41 -7.37 -20.16
N VAL A 878 21.04 -7.81 -18.96
CA VAL A 878 19.64 -8.04 -18.56
C VAL A 878 18.84 -6.73 -18.56
N ALA A 879 19.42 -5.63 -18.07
CA ALA A 879 18.79 -4.32 -18.08
C ALA A 879 18.53 -3.82 -19.51
N ALA A 880 19.52 -3.91 -20.41
CA ALA A 880 19.39 -3.54 -21.82
C ALA A 880 18.34 -4.41 -22.53
N SER A 881 18.40 -5.73 -22.37
CA SER A 881 17.44 -6.68 -22.95
C SER A 881 15.98 -6.38 -22.55
N LYS A 882 15.76 -5.89 -21.32
CA LYS A 882 14.42 -5.66 -20.75
C LYS A 882 13.71 -4.41 -21.29
N VAL A 883 14.43 -3.41 -21.83
CA VAL A 883 13.85 -2.08 -22.18
C VAL A 883 12.67 -2.15 -23.16
N LYS A 884 12.65 -3.15 -24.05
CA LYS A 884 11.64 -3.34 -25.09
C LYS A 884 10.76 -4.59 -24.90
N ALA A 885 10.93 -5.31 -23.79
CA ALA A 885 10.20 -6.55 -23.51
C ALA A 885 8.77 -6.30 -23.01
N ASP A 886 7.83 -7.18 -23.37
CA ASP A 886 6.51 -7.23 -22.72
C ASP A 886 6.69 -7.61 -21.23
N ARG A 887 5.94 -6.93 -20.36
CA ARG A 887 5.96 -7.16 -18.90
C ARG A 887 5.47 -8.56 -18.52
N ASN A 888 4.68 -9.20 -19.40
CA ASN A 888 4.13 -10.54 -19.26
C ASN A 888 4.92 -11.62 -20.04
N SER A 889 6.06 -11.26 -20.67
CA SER A 889 6.89 -12.20 -21.44
C SER A 889 7.41 -13.36 -20.58
N LYS A 890 7.23 -14.58 -21.08
CA LYS A 890 7.81 -15.79 -20.46
C LYS A 890 9.34 -15.79 -20.57
N LYS A 891 9.90 -15.37 -21.70
CA LYS A 891 11.35 -15.28 -21.91
C LYS A 891 12.00 -14.24 -20.99
N LEU A 892 11.31 -13.12 -20.73
CA LEU A 892 11.75 -12.13 -19.75
C LEU A 892 11.82 -12.69 -18.31
N SER A 893 10.93 -13.63 -17.95
CA SER A 893 11.00 -14.34 -16.68
C SER A 893 12.21 -15.29 -16.60
N VAL A 894 12.47 -16.05 -17.66
CA VAL A 894 13.65 -16.93 -17.77
C VAL A 894 14.95 -16.13 -17.67
N LEU A 895 15.07 -15.01 -18.36
CA LEU A 895 16.24 -14.11 -18.26
C LEU A 895 16.44 -13.57 -16.84
N GLN A 896 15.35 -13.24 -16.12
CA GLN A 896 15.42 -12.81 -14.71
C GLN A 896 15.71 -13.97 -13.74
N GLN A 897 15.52 -15.23 -14.13
CA GLN A 897 15.99 -16.39 -13.37
C GLN A 897 17.48 -16.64 -13.61
N ALA A 898 17.92 -16.65 -14.87
CA ALA A 898 19.34 -16.77 -15.23
C ALA A 898 20.20 -15.66 -14.59
N SER A 899 19.71 -14.43 -14.57
CA SER A 899 20.36 -13.29 -13.89
C SER A 899 20.58 -13.51 -12.39
N ARG A 900 19.61 -14.12 -11.68
CA ARG A 900 19.79 -14.46 -10.25
C ARG A 900 20.80 -15.58 -10.09
N HIS A 901 20.73 -16.60 -10.94
CA HIS A 901 21.65 -17.73 -10.90
C HIS A 901 23.12 -17.33 -11.17
N VAL A 902 23.37 -16.38 -12.08
CA VAL A 902 24.71 -15.80 -12.28
C VAL A 902 25.22 -15.08 -11.03
N ASN A 903 24.37 -14.34 -10.32
CA ASN A 903 24.75 -13.68 -9.06
C ASN A 903 25.02 -14.70 -7.93
N GLU A 904 24.26 -15.80 -7.88
CA GLU A 904 24.49 -16.92 -6.96
C GLU A 904 25.85 -17.60 -7.24
N MET A 905 26.16 -17.90 -8.50
CA MET A 905 27.44 -18.53 -8.86
C MET A 905 28.63 -17.58 -8.67
N ALA A 906 28.46 -16.29 -8.95
CA ALA A 906 29.51 -15.28 -8.70
C ALA A 906 29.84 -15.17 -7.20
N ALA A 907 28.83 -15.24 -6.33
CA ALA A 907 29.03 -15.32 -4.88
C ALA A 907 29.74 -16.62 -4.46
N ASN A 908 29.41 -17.75 -5.10
CA ASN A 908 30.10 -19.02 -4.86
C ASN A 908 31.58 -18.99 -5.29
N VAL A 909 31.93 -18.29 -6.38
CA VAL A 909 33.33 -18.05 -6.77
C VAL A 909 34.05 -17.23 -5.69
N VAL A 910 33.47 -16.11 -5.24
CA VAL A 910 34.07 -15.27 -4.19
C VAL A 910 34.27 -16.05 -2.89
N ALA A 911 33.29 -16.86 -2.48
CA ALA A 911 33.41 -17.72 -1.30
C ALA A 911 34.51 -18.78 -1.48
N SER A 912 34.52 -19.49 -2.60
CA SER A 912 35.54 -20.53 -2.92
C SER A 912 36.95 -19.95 -2.97
N THR A 913 37.08 -18.72 -3.49
CA THR A 913 38.36 -18.01 -3.60
C THR A 913 38.89 -17.59 -2.23
N LYS A 914 38.03 -17.03 -1.36
CA LYS A 914 38.38 -16.66 0.03
C LYS A 914 38.75 -17.87 0.88
N THR A 915 37.94 -18.93 0.85
CA THR A 915 38.28 -20.18 1.55
C THR A 915 39.52 -20.84 0.93
N GLY A 916 39.83 -20.60 -0.34
CA GLY A 916 41.10 -21.02 -0.95
C GLY A 916 42.31 -20.29 -0.35
N GLN A 917 42.21 -18.97 -0.21
CA GLN A 917 43.19 -18.11 0.44
C GLN A 917 43.43 -18.53 1.91
N GLU A 918 42.37 -18.66 2.72
CA GLU A 918 42.41 -19.08 4.13
C GLU A 918 43.05 -20.47 4.36
N ASN A 919 43.05 -21.36 3.36
CA ASN A 919 43.65 -22.70 3.44
C ASN A 919 45.07 -22.80 2.85
N LEU A 920 45.61 -21.71 2.30
CA LEU A 920 46.96 -21.66 1.69
C LEU A 920 47.86 -20.56 2.27
N GLU A 921 47.30 -19.60 3.01
CA GLU A 921 48.07 -18.72 3.89
C GLU A 921 48.56 -19.51 5.12
N GLU A 922 49.81 -19.99 5.07
CA GLU A 922 50.51 -20.45 6.28
C GLU A 922 50.60 -19.29 7.26
N LYS A 923 49.88 -19.38 8.38
CA LYS A 923 50.08 -18.46 9.50
C LYS A 923 51.48 -18.66 10.06
N GLU A 924 52.37 -17.70 9.80
CA GLU A 924 53.64 -17.60 10.50
C GLU A 924 53.35 -17.52 12.01
N THR A 925 53.57 -18.64 12.72
CA THR A 925 53.46 -18.69 14.17
C THR A 925 54.62 -17.91 14.74
N MET A 926 54.36 -16.67 15.19
CA MET A 926 55.37 -15.74 15.69
C MET A 926 56.21 -16.38 16.79
N ASP A 927 57.42 -16.80 16.44
CA ASP A 927 58.33 -17.47 17.37
C ASP A 927 59.22 -16.43 18.08
N PHE A 928 58.79 -16.05 19.27
CA PHE A 928 59.52 -15.14 20.15
C PHE A 928 60.73 -15.81 20.86
N SER A 929 60.98 -17.11 20.62
CA SER A 929 62.01 -17.90 21.31
C SER A 929 63.44 -17.43 21.03
N GLY A 930 63.97 -16.57 21.91
CA GLY A 930 65.34 -16.05 21.84
C GLY A 930 65.45 -14.57 21.47
N MET A 931 64.33 -13.85 21.35
CA MET A 931 64.37 -12.38 21.23
C MET A 931 64.68 -11.72 22.58
N SER A 932 65.45 -10.63 22.56
CA SER A 932 65.61 -9.75 23.73
C SER A 932 64.51 -8.68 23.73
N LEU A 933 64.19 -8.12 24.91
CA LEU A 933 63.18 -7.06 25.06
C LEU A 933 63.44 -5.84 24.15
N ILE A 934 64.71 -5.52 23.87
CA ILE A 934 65.11 -4.43 22.96
C ILE A 934 64.87 -4.82 21.49
N LYS A 935 65.11 -6.08 21.11
CA LYS A 935 64.79 -6.59 19.77
C LYS A 935 63.27 -6.62 19.53
N LEU A 936 62.51 -7.09 20.52
CA LEU A 936 61.04 -7.12 20.47
C LEU A 936 60.45 -5.71 20.28
N ARG A 937 60.86 -4.73 21.10
CA ARG A 937 60.44 -3.32 20.94
C ARG A 937 60.87 -2.68 19.61
N LYS A 938 61.96 -3.15 19.01
CA LYS A 938 62.37 -2.69 17.68
C LYS A 938 61.44 -3.25 16.59
N GLU A 939 61.11 -4.54 16.67
CA GLU A 939 60.20 -5.19 15.72
C GLU A 939 58.75 -4.71 15.87
N GLU A 940 58.31 -4.40 17.10
CA GLU A 940 57.08 -3.68 17.42
C GLU A 940 57.02 -2.31 16.72
N MET A 941 58.06 -1.47 16.88
CA MET A 941 58.15 -0.16 16.24
C MET A 941 58.25 -0.25 14.70
N GLU A 942 58.98 -1.24 14.16
CA GLU A 942 59.05 -1.50 12.72
C GLU A 942 57.69 -1.97 12.16
N SER A 943 56.90 -2.71 12.95
CA SER A 943 55.52 -3.09 12.62
C SER A 943 54.57 -1.88 12.65
N GLN A 944 54.64 -1.02 13.66
CA GLN A 944 53.85 0.23 13.74
C GLN A 944 54.13 1.15 12.54
N VAL A 945 55.40 1.30 12.14
CA VAL A 945 55.77 2.03 10.91
C VAL A 945 55.15 1.35 9.67
N LYS A 946 55.11 0.02 9.62
CA LYS A 946 54.51 -0.72 8.51
C LYS A 946 52.99 -0.54 8.42
N VAL A 947 52.28 -0.45 9.55
CA VAL A 947 50.85 -0.12 9.58
C VAL A 947 50.61 1.24 8.93
N LEU A 948 51.33 2.28 9.37
CA LEU A 948 51.20 3.64 8.84
C LEU A 948 51.53 3.73 7.32
N GLU A 949 52.50 2.95 6.83
CA GLU A 949 52.76 2.82 5.39
C GLU A 949 51.56 2.22 4.63
N LEU A 950 50.95 1.16 5.18
CA LEU A 950 49.84 0.45 4.54
C LEU A 950 48.55 1.27 4.54
N GLU A 951 48.25 2.02 5.61
CA GLU A 951 47.14 2.98 5.66
C GLU A 951 47.29 4.06 4.58
N SER A 952 48.49 4.63 4.46
CA SER A 952 48.81 5.62 3.43
C SER A 952 48.64 5.05 2.02
N GLN A 953 49.08 3.81 1.77
CA GLN A 953 48.89 3.14 0.48
C GLN A 953 47.40 2.87 0.19
N LEU A 954 46.63 2.42 1.18
CA LEU A 954 45.20 2.16 1.09
C LEU A 954 44.41 3.42 0.70
N ASP A 955 44.71 4.57 1.31
CA ASP A 955 43.99 5.81 1.03
C ASP A 955 44.36 6.44 -0.33
N ASN A 956 45.60 6.23 -0.80
CA ASN A 956 46.02 6.57 -2.16
C ASN A 956 45.29 5.71 -3.22
N GLU A 957 45.20 4.39 -3.03
CA GLU A 957 44.47 3.52 -3.97
C GLU A 957 42.95 3.76 -3.91
N ARG A 958 42.38 4.08 -2.74
CA ARG A 958 40.98 4.55 -2.61
C ARG A 958 40.73 5.83 -3.43
N LEU A 959 41.68 6.77 -3.48
CA LEU A 959 41.59 7.97 -4.30
C LEU A 959 41.64 7.62 -5.80
N ARG A 960 42.65 6.84 -6.22
CA ARG A 960 42.87 6.38 -7.60
C ARG A 960 41.66 5.60 -8.15
N LEU A 961 41.06 4.72 -7.35
CA LEU A 961 39.83 4.00 -7.69
C LEU A 961 38.63 4.94 -7.88
N GLY A 962 38.58 6.04 -7.11
CA GLY A 962 37.60 7.12 -7.29
C GLY A 962 37.76 7.84 -8.64
N GLU A 963 38.99 8.16 -9.03
CA GLU A 963 39.29 8.79 -10.32
C GLU A 963 38.99 7.88 -11.51
N LEU A 964 39.35 6.60 -11.43
CA LEU A 964 39.03 5.60 -12.45
C LEU A 964 37.51 5.47 -12.64
N ARG A 965 36.75 5.41 -11.53
CA ARG A 965 35.28 5.42 -11.57
C ARG A 965 34.72 6.71 -12.16
N LYS A 966 35.30 7.87 -11.88
CA LYS A 966 34.90 9.15 -12.50
C LYS A 966 35.07 9.11 -14.02
N LYS A 967 36.26 8.72 -14.51
CA LYS A 967 36.55 8.58 -15.94
C LYS A 967 35.65 7.56 -16.64
N HIS A 968 35.30 6.46 -15.97
CA HIS A 968 34.35 5.48 -16.49
C HIS A 968 32.96 6.11 -16.72
N TYR A 969 32.44 6.94 -15.81
CA TYR A 969 31.16 7.64 -16.02
C TYR A 969 31.23 8.71 -17.12
N GLU A 970 32.36 9.41 -17.25
CA GLU A 970 32.59 10.40 -18.32
C GLU A 970 32.61 9.72 -19.70
N LEU A 971 33.31 8.59 -19.84
CA LEU A 971 33.35 7.77 -21.05
C LEU A 971 32.01 7.07 -21.35
N ALA A 972 31.20 6.77 -20.32
CA ALA A 972 29.84 6.25 -20.48
C ALA A 972 28.81 7.30 -20.96
N GLY A 973 29.25 8.50 -21.34
CA GLY A 973 28.41 9.52 -21.95
C GLY A 973 27.52 10.30 -20.97
N VAL A 974 27.86 10.30 -19.68
CA VAL A 974 27.25 11.19 -18.69
C VAL A 974 28.05 12.50 -18.64
N PRO A 975 27.49 13.66 -19.03
CA PRO A 975 28.23 14.92 -19.00
C PRO A 975 28.65 15.26 -17.56
N PRO A 976 29.96 15.48 -17.29
CA PRO A 976 30.37 16.07 -16.02
C PRO A 976 29.84 17.50 -15.98
N GLY A 977 29.08 17.83 -14.93
CA GLY A 977 28.45 19.15 -14.80
C GLY A 977 29.49 20.26 -14.77
N GLN A 978 29.52 21.10 -15.81
CA GLN A 978 30.37 22.28 -15.86
C GLN A 978 29.87 23.30 -14.83
N ILE A 979 30.66 23.49 -13.76
CA ILE A 979 30.55 24.68 -12.91
C ILE A 979 31.18 25.81 -13.72
N SER A 980 30.35 26.64 -14.35
CA SER A 980 30.85 27.80 -15.09
C SER A 980 31.22 28.90 -14.10
N GLU A 981 32.50 29.26 -14.06
CA GLU A 981 32.92 30.57 -13.53
C GLU A 981 32.45 31.68 -14.49
N GLY A 982 32.16 32.87 -13.96
CA GLY A 982 31.61 33.99 -14.74
C GLY A 982 31.53 35.30 -13.94
N ASN A 983 32.31 36.30 -14.37
CA ASN A 983 32.39 37.67 -13.81
C ASN A 983 31.09 38.47 -14.04
N GLY A 984 30.83 39.66 -13.45
CA GLY A 984 31.60 40.56 -12.56
C GLY A 984 30.62 41.51 -11.81
N GLU A 985 30.99 42.66 -11.21
CA GLU A 985 32.20 43.50 -11.29
C GLU A 985 32.47 44.27 -9.97
N ALA A 986 33.71 44.78 -9.81
CA ALA A 986 34.16 45.91 -8.97
C ALA A 986 33.97 45.85 -7.42
N SER A 987 34.91 46.30 -6.58
CA SER A 987 36.14 47.10 -6.78
C SER A 987 37.37 46.53 -6.01
N SER A 988 38.57 46.90 -6.45
CA SER A 988 39.86 46.30 -6.01
C SER A 988 40.50 46.95 -4.78
N LEU A 989 41.36 46.20 -4.07
CA LEU A 989 42.73 46.65 -3.69
C LEU A 989 43.66 45.49 -3.23
N THR A 990 44.61 45.15 -4.10
CA THR A 990 45.94 44.51 -3.90
C THR A 990 46.26 43.64 -2.65
N LEU A 991 46.36 42.33 -2.90
CA LEU A 991 47.50 41.43 -2.61
C LEU A 991 48.20 41.41 -1.23
N ASN A 992 48.12 40.26 -0.56
CA ASN A 992 49.30 39.41 -0.38
C ASN A 992 48.91 37.92 -0.17
N ALA A 993 49.83 36.99 -0.43
CA ALA A 993 49.52 35.55 -0.50
C ALA A 993 49.72 34.79 0.83
N SER A 994 48.82 33.84 1.11
CA SER A 994 48.99 32.79 2.12
C SER A 994 48.23 31.53 1.67
N MET A 995 48.71 30.34 2.06
CA MET A 995 48.20 29.05 1.56
C MET A 995 46.91 28.63 2.27
N SER A 996 45.91 28.20 1.49
CA SER A 996 44.58 27.76 1.94
C SER A 996 44.34 26.25 1.72
N PRO A 997 43.39 25.62 2.44
CA PRO A 997 43.41 24.17 2.69
C PRO A 997 42.82 23.27 1.58
N LYS A 998 43.05 21.96 1.74
CA LYS A 998 42.65 20.88 0.83
C LYS A 998 41.11 20.75 0.70
N PRO A 999 40.56 20.43 -0.50
CA PRO A 999 39.13 20.30 -0.73
C PRO A 999 38.54 18.94 -0.31
N ASN A 1000 37.27 18.93 0.11
CA ASN A 1000 36.52 17.73 0.45
C ASN A 1000 36.04 16.93 -0.79
N LYS A 1001 35.92 15.60 -0.64
CA LYS A 1001 35.46 14.67 -1.70
C LYS A 1001 33.93 14.80 -1.95
N PRO A 1002 33.46 14.80 -3.21
CA PRO A 1002 32.02 14.91 -3.53
C PRO A 1002 31.25 13.59 -3.37
N VAL A 1003 29.98 13.67 -2.96
CA VAL A 1003 29.08 12.50 -2.78
C VAL A 1003 28.22 12.24 -4.02
N LEU A 1004 28.12 10.97 -4.42
CA LEU A 1004 27.41 10.50 -5.60
C LEU A 1004 25.87 10.67 -5.50
N MET A 1005 25.23 11.22 -6.53
CA MET A 1005 23.78 11.48 -6.52
C MET A 1005 22.90 10.28 -6.92
N LYS A 1006 21.67 10.25 -6.37
CA LYS A 1006 20.56 9.39 -6.80
C LYS A 1006 19.29 10.24 -7.05
N LYS A 1007 18.52 9.81 -8.06
CA LYS A 1007 17.40 10.45 -8.79
C LYS A 1007 16.45 11.43 -8.04
N PRO A 1008 15.85 12.39 -8.77
CA PRO A 1008 15.10 13.55 -8.23
C PRO A 1008 13.74 13.20 -7.58
N ALA A 1009 13.11 14.21 -6.98
CA ALA A 1009 11.78 14.15 -6.38
C ALA A 1009 10.75 14.95 -7.18
N LEU A 1010 9.46 14.72 -6.93
CA LEU A 1010 8.33 15.45 -7.53
C LEU A 1010 7.45 16.09 -6.44
N ALA A 1011 7.02 17.31 -6.73
CA ALA A 1011 5.90 18.11 -6.17
C ALA A 1011 5.28 17.73 -4.80
N GLN A 1012 5.19 18.74 -3.92
CA GLN A 1012 4.31 18.73 -2.75
C GLN A 1012 2.83 18.94 -3.16
N LYS A 1013 1.89 18.59 -2.27
CA LYS A 1013 0.46 18.91 -2.42
C LYS A 1013 0.13 20.28 -1.79
N PRO A 1014 -0.86 21.03 -2.33
CA PRO A 1014 -1.23 22.35 -1.81
C PRO A 1014 -1.93 22.29 -0.45
N HIS A 1015 -1.78 23.36 0.33
CA HIS A 1015 -2.40 23.55 1.63
C HIS A 1015 -3.87 23.95 1.49
N ILE A 1016 -4.80 23.14 2.03
CA ILE A 1016 -6.23 23.46 2.05
C ILE A 1016 -6.55 24.23 3.35
N PRO A 1017 -7.23 25.40 3.31
CA PRO A 1017 -7.71 26.08 4.51
C PRO A 1017 -8.95 25.37 5.09
N PRO A 1018 -9.15 25.36 6.42
CA PRO A 1018 -10.23 24.60 7.06
C PRO A 1018 -11.61 25.19 6.75
N LYS A 1019 -12.44 24.46 5.99
CA LYS A 1019 -13.87 24.78 5.86
C LYS A 1019 -14.61 24.44 7.15
N VAL A 1020 -15.14 25.47 7.81
CA VAL A 1020 -16.17 25.35 8.86
C VAL A 1020 -17.34 24.52 8.30
N ARG A 1021 -17.80 23.52 9.07
CA ARG A 1021 -19.11 22.87 8.84
C ARG A 1021 -20.11 23.33 9.91
N PRO A 1022 -21.39 23.54 9.55
CA PRO A 1022 -22.41 23.99 10.50
C PRO A 1022 -22.80 22.90 11.48
N VAL A 1023 -23.21 23.30 12.68
CA VAL A 1023 -23.71 22.40 13.73
C VAL A 1023 -25.18 22.08 13.49
N THR A 1024 -25.47 20.95 12.85
CA THR A 1024 -26.81 20.34 12.86
C THR A 1024 -26.99 19.57 14.16
N LYS A 1025 -27.75 20.13 15.10
CA LYS A 1025 -28.29 19.37 16.24
C LYS A 1025 -29.32 18.36 15.72
N THR A 1026 -29.22 17.12 16.16
CA THR A 1026 -30.33 16.15 16.11
C THR A 1026 -30.47 15.52 17.48
N LEU A 1027 -31.65 15.63 18.09
CA LEU A 1027 -31.97 14.90 19.32
C LEU A 1027 -32.28 13.45 18.95
N CYS A 1028 -31.82 12.50 19.76
CA CYS A 1028 -32.46 11.21 19.92
C CYS A 1028 -32.91 11.09 21.38
N SER A 1029 -34.14 10.60 21.57
CA SER A 1029 -34.77 10.36 22.87
C SER A 1029 -35.73 9.19 22.70
N ALA A 1030 -35.62 8.21 23.61
CA ALA A 1030 -36.01 6.80 23.41
C ALA A 1030 -35.07 6.08 22.44
#